data_AF-A0A955VC32-F1
#
_entry.id   AF-A0A955VC32-F1
#
_cell.length_a   1.000
_cell.length_b   1.000
_cell.length_c   1.000
_cell.angle_alpha   90.00
_cell.angle_beta   90.00
_cell.angle_gamma   90.00
#
_symmetry.space_group_name_H-M   'P 1'
#
loop_
_entity.id
_entity.type
_entity.pdbx_description
1 polymer ?
#
loop_
_entity_poly.entity_id
_entity_poly.type
_entity_poly.pdbx_seq_one_letter_code
_entity_poly.pdbx_strand_id
1 'polypeptide(L)'
;MLRSVRAIVTLSLSFGTLALGGLAACGDDGGAGTVTDALGDTAAAVDTLPADTVDDAVDDTATADVVDPDTAADAVDAEPDVDSQAADADTADLVDTAPVLDPNGDTDKDGVFDLDEVDDGTDPFDPRSCRAWHPEIAGHPRLFLRPDDVAAVAARVGAEGAPAHAAIWPRIVSRANQAPPEQPTDGTYDPSVAAAQGDIAEAAAFRGLLEGDAAMTAKAVALLAAAFPDPTYLNQQSAFDVGAHYDLIESEALVGFCTAYDYVAGTPGVAAEDLAAARAGVVARIDTFRRMCFQPGGCRALIVNERNNHTEKPVGALGLCAIAVPDRPEAAADFNDAVASLDWLLNVRQGVPEGGYAEGWNYLVYAGQSFLQLMLAWHRLAPGAEWPLHGLGAVTPSDPRAGDIATYRDFATHPTTRAIFKNLLVATTPNARTVPTDDGNPSTWPGGLLAALFDDPHLLWRWDATGYATPRCATATFAALDPAMTAADPDWPLETFLPEAGFSVLRSDFGPDALYLHVNHERGVVREAGFSHEHADNLSLVLHAFGEPLVIDPGYIDYTNHKKVRYATDHNLVLVDGAGPDFSPFDDLVQAQPNCDAFLHDHDVDATFATLIASSKYAGAEVRRRVVRVANRWVIVADSLLSATPRTWTWQLNG
;
A
#
# COMPACT_ATOMS: atom_id res chain seq x y z
N MET A 1 7.27 41.61 -42.28
CA MET A 1 7.64 42.55 -41.21
C MET A 1 6.37 42.84 -40.41
N LEU A 2 6.14 42.11 -39.31
CA LEU A 2 6.17 42.59 -37.92
C LEU A 2 5.06 43.66 -37.66
N ARG A 3 4.04 43.50 -36.80
CA ARG A 3 3.87 42.73 -35.56
C ARG A 3 2.37 42.41 -35.34
N SER A 4 2.05 41.24 -34.78
CA SER A 4 0.74 40.93 -34.19
C SER A 4 0.90 40.80 -32.68
N VAL A 5 0.08 41.54 -31.93
CA VAL A 5 -0.04 41.48 -30.48
C VAL A 5 -0.98 40.33 -30.13
N ARG A 6 -0.51 39.34 -29.37
CA ARG A 6 -1.34 38.37 -28.65
C ARG A 6 -1.51 38.86 -27.22
N ALA A 7 -2.74 39.17 -26.84
CA ALA A 7 -3.11 39.36 -25.44
C ALA A 7 -3.28 37.97 -24.80
N ILE A 8 -2.55 37.73 -23.72
CA ILE A 8 -2.74 36.61 -22.81
C ILE A 8 -3.81 37.05 -21.81
N VAL A 9 -4.95 36.37 -21.81
CA VAL A 9 -5.96 36.48 -20.75
C VAL A 9 -5.59 35.43 -19.70
N THR A 10 -5.04 35.90 -18.58
CA THR A 10 -4.84 35.08 -17.38
C THR A 10 -6.19 35.03 -16.66
N LEU A 11 -6.87 33.87 -16.71
CA LEU A 11 -8.03 33.60 -15.86
C LEU A 11 -7.50 33.11 -14.50
N SER A 12 -7.45 34.00 -13.51
CA SER A 12 -7.27 33.61 -12.11
C SER A 12 -8.61 33.08 -11.57
N LEU A 13 -8.72 31.78 -11.39
CA LEU A 13 -9.79 31.16 -10.62
C LEU A 13 -9.43 31.29 -9.13
N SER A 14 -10.02 32.28 -8.47
CA SER A 14 -10.04 32.36 -7.01
C SER A 14 -11.03 31.32 -6.49
N PHE A 15 -10.53 30.28 -5.82
CA PHE A 15 -11.37 29.39 -5.02
C PHE A 15 -11.89 30.18 -3.81
N GLY A 16 -13.15 30.61 -3.89
CA GLY A 16 -13.88 31.11 -2.73
C GLY A 16 -14.18 29.96 -1.79
N THR A 17 -13.78 30.12 -0.53
CA THR A 17 -14.11 29.23 0.58
C THR A 17 -15.64 29.12 0.69
N LEU A 18 -16.20 28.03 0.18
CA LEU A 18 -17.58 27.63 0.42
C LEU A 18 -17.63 27.04 1.82
N ALA A 19 -18.31 27.74 2.73
CA ALA A 19 -18.65 27.24 4.05
C ALA A 19 -19.56 26.01 3.88
N LEU A 20 -18.99 24.82 4.10
CA LEU A 20 -19.74 23.59 4.27
C LEU A 20 -20.54 23.69 5.57
N GLY A 21 -21.87 23.65 5.43
CA GLY A 21 -22.80 23.48 6.55
C GLY A 21 -22.56 22.13 7.24
N GLY A 22 -22.76 22.11 8.56
CA GLY A 22 -22.29 21.07 9.46
C GLY A 22 -22.71 19.64 9.10
N LEU A 23 -21.70 18.80 8.88
CA LEU A 23 -21.73 17.38 9.18
C LEU A 23 -21.53 17.23 10.69
N ALA A 24 -22.47 16.54 11.34
CA ALA A 24 -22.33 16.20 12.76
C ALA A 24 -21.20 15.19 12.92
N ALA A 25 -20.04 15.66 13.36
CA ALA A 25 -18.96 14.80 13.81
C ALA A 25 -19.44 13.97 15.01
N CYS A 26 -19.16 12.66 14.99
CA CYS A 26 -19.37 11.80 16.14
C CYS A 26 -18.51 12.32 17.31
N GLY A 27 -19.17 12.81 18.35
CA GLY A 27 -18.52 13.30 19.56
C GLY A 27 -17.80 12.17 20.30
N ASP A 28 -16.53 12.41 20.55
CA ASP A 28 -15.62 11.56 21.31
C ASP A 28 -15.85 11.81 22.82
N ASP A 29 -16.67 10.97 23.45
CA ASP A 29 -16.89 10.99 24.90
C ASP A 29 -16.49 9.63 25.50
N GLY A 30 -15.21 9.53 25.87
CA GLY A 30 -14.65 8.46 26.70
C GLY A 30 -15.15 8.58 28.14
N GLY A 31 -16.20 7.83 28.48
CA GLY A 31 -16.71 7.68 29.83
C GLY A 31 -17.03 6.23 30.15
N ALA A 32 -16.09 5.52 30.79
CA ALA A 32 -16.28 4.14 31.26
C ALA A 32 -17.32 4.09 32.39
N GLY A 33 -18.56 3.71 32.06
CA GLY A 33 -19.63 3.43 33.01
C GLY A 33 -19.80 1.93 33.25
N THR A 34 -19.48 1.45 34.45
CA THR A 34 -19.80 0.10 34.92
C THR A 34 -21.29 -0.01 35.25
N VAL A 35 -22.04 -0.90 34.60
CA VAL A 35 -23.39 -1.29 35.03
C VAL A 35 -23.61 -2.80 34.89
N THR A 36 -24.16 -3.34 35.98
CA THR A 36 -24.60 -4.70 36.28
C THR A 36 -25.84 -5.11 35.48
N ASP A 37 -25.82 -6.32 34.91
CA ASP A 37 -26.94 -6.89 34.13
C ASP A 37 -27.86 -7.75 35.00
N ALA A 38 -29.18 -7.57 34.82
CA ALA A 38 -30.24 -8.37 35.40
C ALA A 38 -31.11 -8.94 34.27
N LEU A 39 -31.13 -10.28 34.18
CA LEU A 39 -31.85 -11.06 33.18
C LEU A 39 -33.37 -11.08 33.43
N GLY A 40 -34.15 -11.02 32.36
CA GLY A 40 -35.59 -11.26 32.35
C GLY A 40 -36.10 -11.69 30.98
N ASP A 41 -36.50 -12.96 30.89
CA ASP A 41 -37.17 -13.65 29.78
C ASP A 41 -38.44 -12.94 29.25
N THR A 42 -38.72 -13.02 27.94
CA THR A 42 -39.79 -13.87 27.33
C THR A 42 -40.14 -13.49 25.87
N ALA A 43 -39.88 -14.44 24.97
CA ALA A 43 -40.75 -15.06 23.95
C ALA A 43 -41.76 -14.28 23.05
N ALA A 44 -41.69 -14.64 21.75
CA ALA A 44 -42.77 -14.91 20.78
C ALA A 44 -43.51 -13.71 20.13
N ALA A 45 -43.91 -13.67 18.85
CA ALA A 45 -43.76 -14.50 17.65
C ALA A 45 -44.52 -13.81 16.48
N VAL A 46 -44.20 -14.16 15.22
CA VAL A 46 -45.10 -14.19 14.01
C VAL A 46 -45.52 -12.83 13.43
N ASP A 47 -44.92 -12.35 12.32
CA ASP A 47 -45.17 -12.69 10.90
C ASP A 47 -46.46 -12.07 10.32
N THR A 48 -46.28 -11.11 9.40
CA THR A 48 -46.91 -10.94 8.08
C THR A 48 -47.04 -9.46 7.67
N LEU A 49 -46.21 -9.04 6.71
CA LEU A 49 -46.46 -7.87 5.86
C LEU A 49 -47.09 -8.32 4.55
N PRO A 50 -47.89 -7.45 3.91
CA PRO A 50 -47.63 -7.22 2.50
C PRO A 50 -47.64 -5.74 2.12
N ALA A 51 -46.66 -5.40 1.27
CA ALA A 51 -46.71 -4.59 0.05
C ALA A 51 -47.88 -3.60 -0.14
N ASP A 52 -47.58 -2.33 -0.39
CA ASP A 52 -47.48 -1.73 -1.74
C ASP A 52 -47.63 -0.19 -1.77
N THR A 53 -46.75 0.42 -2.55
CA THR A 53 -46.92 1.59 -3.45
C THR A 53 -47.25 3.01 -2.96
N VAL A 54 -46.29 3.91 -3.27
CA VAL A 54 -46.38 5.14 -4.11
C VAL A 54 -47.64 6.01 -4.00
N ASP A 55 -47.53 7.27 -3.54
CA ASP A 55 -47.58 8.47 -4.41
C ASP A 55 -47.46 9.83 -3.64
N ASP A 56 -46.75 10.75 -4.30
CA ASP A 56 -46.83 12.22 -4.38
C ASP A 56 -47.29 13.15 -3.22
N ALA A 57 -46.38 14.11 -2.96
CA ALA A 57 -46.54 15.57 -2.85
C ALA A 57 -47.68 16.20 -2.02
N VAL A 58 -47.31 17.19 -1.19
CA VAL A 58 -47.59 18.63 -1.39
C VAL A 58 -47.24 19.44 -0.14
N ASP A 59 -46.59 20.57 -0.42
CA ASP A 59 -46.29 21.79 0.34
C ASP A 59 -47.43 22.33 1.23
N ASP A 60 -47.13 22.78 2.47
CA ASP A 60 -47.57 24.10 2.95
C ASP A 60 -46.96 24.49 4.32
N THR A 61 -46.14 25.54 4.27
CA THR A 61 -46.06 26.75 5.11
C THR A 61 -46.42 26.76 6.63
N ALA A 62 -45.51 27.37 7.42
CA ALA A 62 -45.70 28.65 8.14
C ALA A 62 -45.24 28.71 9.63
N THR A 63 -44.16 29.50 9.83
CA THR A 63 -43.96 30.58 10.81
C THR A 63 -44.05 30.33 12.32
N ALA A 64 -43.01 30.75 13.07
CA ALA A 64 -43.10 31.92 13.96
C ALA A 64 -41.72 32.36 14.51
N ASP A 65 -41.45 33.66 14.38
CA ASP A 65 -40.36 34.45 14.98
C ASP A 65 -40.43 34.51 16.52
N VAL A 66 -39.27 34.63 17.18
CA VAL A 66 -39.09 35.47 18.38
C VAL A 66 -37.72 36.16 18.32
N VAL A 67 -37.75 37.47 18.59
CA VAL A 67 -36.71 38.49 18.42
C VAL A 67 -36.27 39.01 19.81
N ASP A 68 -34.94 39.03 20.05
CA ASP A 68 -34.13 40.07 20.73
C ASP A 68 -34.19 40.24 22.28
N PRO A 69 -33.38 41.12 22.92
CA PRO A 69 -31.91 41.28 22.98
C PRO A 69 -31.35 41.42 24.43
N ASP A 70 -30.08 41.85 24.51
CA ASP A 70 -29.42 42.68 25.55
C ASP A 70 -28.56 41.97 26.61
N THR A 71 -27.25 42.23 26.60
CA THR A 71 -26.65 43.23 27.51
C THR A 71 -25.20 43.59 27.15
N ALA A 72 -24.89 44.87 27.34
CA ALA A 72 -23.64 45.56 27.01
C ALA A 72 -22.74 45.81 28.25
N ALA A 73 -21.51 46.29 27.96
CA ALA A 73 -20.60 47.07 28.82
C ALA A 73 -19.88 46.29 29.96
N ASP A 74 -18.63 46.57 30.38
CA ASP A 74 -17.93 47.85 30.53
C ASP A 74 -16.38 47.75 30.40
N ALA A 75 -15.74 48.90 30.19
CA ALA A 75 -14.30 49.17 30.06
C ALA A 75 -13.54 49.33 31.38
N VAL A 76 -12.20 49.13 31.39
CA VAL A 76 -11.27 49.88 32.26
C VAL A 76 -9.88 50.04 31.63
N ASP A 77 -9.41 51.28 31.63
CA ASP A 77 -8.08 51.80 31.27
C ASP A 77 -6.93 51.28 32.16
N ALA A 78 -5.71 51.19 31.60
CA ALA A 78 -4.47 51.67 32.24
C ALA A 78 -3.25 51.58 31.30
N GLU A 79 -2.84 52.74 30.78
CA GLU A 79 -1.46 53.04 30.31
C GLU A 79 -0.52 53.22 31.53
N PRO A 80 0.80 52.97 31.39
CA PRO A 80 1.67 54.12 31.20
C PRO A 80 2.87 53.92 30.25
N ASP A 81 3.02 54.91 29.37
CA ASP A 81 4.22 55.62 28.94
C ASP A 81 5.52 55.33 29.74
N VAL A 82 6.53 54.76 29.07
CA VAL A 82 7.96 55.04 29.35
C VAL A 82 8.77 55.05 28.04
N ASP A 83 9.14 56.26 27.66
CA ASP A 83 10.17 56.63 26.69
C ASP A 83 11.56 56.13 27.13
N SER A 84 12.30 55.42 26.26
CA SER A 84 13.72 55.69 26.01
C SER A 84 14.42 54.65 25.12
N GLN A 85 15.11 55.19 24.11
CA GLN A 85 16.37 54.74 23.54
C GLN A 85 16.35 53.55 22.55
N ALA A 86 16.26 53.96 21.28
CA ALA A 86 16.88 53.28 20.15
C ALA A 86 18.39 53.04 20.42
N ALA A 87 18.79 51.78 20.39
CA ALA A 87 20.17 51.36 20.24
C ALA A 87 20.25 50.45 19.01
N ASP A 88 20.97 50.93 17.99
CA ASP A 88 21.47 50.13 16.87
C ASP A 88 22.25 48.93 17.42
N ALA A 89 21.73 47.74 17.17
CA ALA A 89 22.45 46.47 17.32
C ALA A 89 22.23 45.61 16.06
N ASP A 90 22.42 46.23 14.89
CA ASP A 90 22.56 45.51 13.61
C ASP A 90 24.03 45.18 13.40
N THR A 91 24.44 44.03 13.92
CA THR A 91 25.58 43.18 13.50
C THR A 91 25.58 41.96 14.42
N ALA A 92 24.49 41.20 14.40
CA ALA A 92 24.59 39.80 14.79
C ALA A 92 25.50 39.15 13.74
N ASP A 93 26.69 38.74 14.17
CA ASP A 93 27.56 37.85 13.40
C ASP A 93 26.68 36.71 12.89
N LEU A 94 26.37 36.72 11.58
CA LEU A 94 25.93 35.54 10.87
C LEU A 94 27.13 34.60 10.94
N VAL A 95 27.18 33.82 12.01
CA VAL A 95 28.05 32.66 12.10
C VAL A 95 27.67 31.84 10.87
N ASP A 96 28.60 31.78 9.92
CA ASP A 96 28.44 30.97 8.73
C ASP A 96 28.30 29.53 9.19
N THR A 97 27.05 29.07 9.32
CA THR A 97 26.71 27.69 9.67
C THR A 97 26.76 26.80 8.44
N ALA A 98 27.44 27.21 7.36
CA ALA A 98 27.67 26.33 6.24
C ALA A 98 28.34 25.04 6.76
N PRO A 99 27.79 23.86 6.45
CA PRO A 99 28.41 22.61 6.83
C PRO A 99 29.85 22.57 6.30
N VAL A 100 30.77 22.13 7.16
CA VAL A 100 32.19 22.06 6.81
C VAL A 100 32.37 20.88 5.88
N LEU A 101 32.68 21.16 4.61
CA LEU A 101 33.05 20.15 3.62
C LEU A 101 34.24 19.32 4.14
N ASP A 102 34.10 18.00 4.18
CA ASP A 102 35.20 17.08 4.48
C ASP A 102 35.73 16.53 3.17
N PRO A 103 36.92 16.95 2.70
CA PRO A 103 37.44 16.53 1.40
C PRO A 103 37.65 15.02 1.25
N ASN A 104 37.64 14.26 2.35
CA ASN A 104 37.73 12.80 2.33
C ASN A 104 36.48 12.13 2.94
N GLY A 105 35.45 12.94 3.25
CA GLY A 105 34.16 12.49 3.72
C GLY A 105 33.22 12.25 2.55
N ASP A 106 32.17 11.50 2.85
CA ASP A 106 30.97 11.32 2.05
C ASP A 106 29.84 11.70 3.01
N THR A 107 29.51 12.99 3.01
CA THR A 107 28.69 13.62 4.06
C THR A 107 27.24 13.17 3.97
N ASP A 108 26.70 13.00 2.76
CA ASP A 108 25.35 12.55 2.50
C ASP A 108 25.23 11.05 2.16
N LYS A 109 26.34 10.30 2.25
CA LYS A 109 26.40 8.84 2.16
C LYS A 109 25.85 8.29 0.84
N ASP A 110 26.01 9.02 -0.25
CA ASP A 110 25.58 8.59 -1.57
C ASP A 110 26.63 7.75 -2.32
N GLY A 111 27.79 7.54 -1.69
CA GLY A 111 28.91 6.76 -2.21
C GLY A 111 29.96 7.57 -2.96
N VAL A 112 29.80 8.90 -3.06
CA VAL A 112 30.76 9.82 -3.67
C VAL A 112 31.42 10.68 -2.58
N PHE A 113 32.72 10.94 -2.71
CA PHE A 113 33.40 11.83 -1.76
C PHE A 113 33.04 13.30 -2.04
N ASP A 114 32.86 14.11 -1.00
CA ASP A 114 32.41 15.50 -1.11
C ASP A 114 33.26 16.34 -2.09
N LEU A 115 34.56 16.06 -2.16
CA LEU A 115 35.47 16.77 -3.08
C LEU A 115 35.26 16.36 -4.55
N ASP A 116 35.01 15.07 -4.80
CA ASP A 116 34.75 14.56 -6.15
C ASP A 116 33.42 15.11 -6.67
N GLU A 117 32.43 15.27 -5.79
CA GLU A 117 31.15 15.91 -6.10
C GLU A 117 31.27 17.38 -6.47
N VAL A 118 32.03 18.16 -5.69
CA VAL A 118 32.31 19.56 -6.03
C VAL A 118 33.03 19.67 -7.38
N ASP A 119 33.98 18.78 -7.67
CA ASP A 119 34.69 18.73 -8.95
C ASP A 119 33.74 18.34 -10.11
N ASP A 120 32.76 17.49 -9.85
CA ASP A 120 31.70 17.11 -10.79
C ASP A 120 30.53 18.10 -10.86
N GLY A 121 30.52 19.13 -10.03
CA GLY A 121 29.47 20.15 -9.97
C GLY A 121 28.15 19.63 -9.40
N THR A 122 28.20 18.59 -8.57
CA THR A 122 27.09 18.10 -7.73
C THR A 122 27.18 18.75 -6.33
N ASP A 123 26.16 18.56 -5.51
CA ASP A 123 26.03 19.16 -4.19
C ASP A 123 26.30 18.10 -3.11
N PRO A 124 27.43 18.19 -2.36
CA PRO A 124 27.86 17.16 -1.41
C PRO A 124 27.04 17.09 -0.12
N PHE A 125 25.94 17.83 -0.09
CA PHE A 125 24.97 17.81 0.99
C PHE A 125 23.58 17.41 0.49
N ASP A 126 23.44 16.97 -0.76
CA ASP A 126 22.18 16.53 -1.34
C ASP A 126 22.39 15.18 -2.08
N PRO A 127 21.98 14.05 -1.47
CA PRO A 127 22.28 12.69 -1.97
C PRO A 127 21.55 12.31 -3.27
N ARG A 128 20.83 13.26 -3.87
CA ARG A 128 20.20 13.14 -5.18
C ARG A 128 21.04 13.73 -6.30
N SER A 129 21.99 14.59 -5.93
CA SER A 129 22.71 15.43 -6.86
C SER A 129 23.80 14.64 -7.59
N CYS A 130 24.24 13.51 -7.04
CA CYS A 130 25.22 12.64 -7.68
C CYS A 130 24.80 12.19 -9.07
N ARG A 131 25.80 12.08 -9.94
CA ARG A 131 25.62 11.71 -11.36
C ARG A 131 25.25 10.24 -11.55
N ALA A 132 25.59 9.41 -10.58
CA ALA A 132 25.27 8.00 -10.57
C ALA A 132 24.92 7.60 -9.13
N TRP A 133 23.88 6.78 -8.99
CA TRP A 133 23.49 6.23 -7.70
C TRP A 133 24.51 5.19 -7.23
N HIS A 134 25.15 5.42 -6.07
CA HIS A 134 26.13 4.52 -5.44
C HIS A 134 27.13 3.89 -6.44
N PRO A 135 28.01 4.69 -7.07
CA PRO A 135 28.92 4.23 -8.12
C PRO A 135 29.95 3.19 -7.63
N GLU A 136 30.19 3.12 -6.33
CA GLU A 136 31.01 2.09 -5.67
C GLU A 136 30.38 0.69 -5.75
N ILE A 137 29.06 0.60 -5.92
CA ILE A 137 28.35 -0.65 -6.19
C ILE A 137 28.52 -0.98 -7.67
N ALA A 138 29.58 -1.71 -8.00
CA ALA A 138 29.90 -2.07 -9.38
C ALA A 138 29.44 -3.49 -9.76
N GLY A 139 29.17 -3.67 -11.06
CA GLY A 139 28.90 -4.98 -11.66
C GLY A 139 27.42 -5.36 -11.74
N HIS A 140 27.14 -6.36 -12.58
CA HIS A 140 25.80 -6.93 -12.76
C HIS A 140 25.90 -8.46 -12.74
N PRO A 141 24.88 -9.18 -12.24
CA PRO A 141 23.65 -8.65 -11.65
C PRO A 141 23.92 -8.04 -10.26
N ARG A 142 23.01 -7.19 -9.77
CA ARG A 142 23.11 -6.56 -8.45
C ARG A 142 21.82 -6.48 -7.66
N LEU A 143 20.65 -6.66 -8.30
CA LEU A 143 19.36 -6.53 -7.62
C LEU A 143 19.17 -7.66 -6.60
N PHE A 144 19.13 -8.91 -7.06
CA PHE A 144 18.76 -10.06 -6.22
C PHE A 144 19.90 -11.06 -6.00
N LEU A 145 20.98 -10.92 -6.73
CA LEU A 145 22.20 -11.70 -6.60
C LEU A 145 23.39 -10.90 -7.13
N ARG A 146 24.59 -11.16 -6.60
CA ARG A 146 25.85 -10.57 -7.07
C ARG A 146 26.47 -11.43 -8.18
N PRO A 147 27.45 -10.94 -8.95
CA PRO A 147 28.14 -11.75 -9.96
C PRO A 147 28.69 -13.06 -9.38
N ASP A 148 29.22 -13.02 -8.16
CA ASP A 148 29.79 -14.19 -7.47
C ASP A 148 28.72 -15.19 -6.98
N ASP A 149 27.47 -14.76 -6.83
CA ASP A 149 26.36 -15.61 -6.37
C ASP A 149 25.77 -16.46 -7.51
N VAL A 150 26.00 -16.09 -8.78
CA VAL A 150 25.37 -16.71 -9.98
C VAL A 150 25.54 -18.23 -9.97
N ALA A 151 26.75 -18.72 -9.71
CA ALA A 151 27.03 -20.16 -9.70
C ALA A 151 26.28 -20.90 -8.58
N ALA A 152 26.16 -20.28 -7.40
CA ALA A 152 25.43 -20.85 -6.27
C ALA A 152 23.92 -20.87 -6.52
N VAL A 153 23.37 -19.83 -7.14
CA VAL A 153 21.95 -19.77 -7.53
C VAL A 153 21.66 -20.77 -8.66
N ALA A 154 22.54 -20.89 -9.65
CA ALA A 154 22.39 -21.86 -10.74
C ALA A 154 22.38 -23.30 -10.22
N ALA A 155 23.17 -23.61 -9.18
CA ALA A 155 23.18 -24.93 -8.54
C ALA A 155 21.84 -25.30 -7.87
N ARG A 156 20.93 -24.34 -7.65
CA ARG A 156 19.58 -24.61 -7.13
C ARG A 156 18.65 -25.17 -8.20
N VAL A 157 18.98 -25.01 -9.48
CA VAL A 157 18.21 -25.59 -10.58
C VAL A 157 18.27 -27.11 -10.50
N GLY A 158 17.14 -27.74 -10.17
CA GLY A 158 17.05 -29.18 -9.99
C GLY A 158 17.70 -29.72 -8.71
N ALA A 159 17.98 -28.86 -7.72
CA ALA A 159 18.51 -29.30 -6.44
C ALA A 159 17.50 -30.19 -5.68
N GLU A 160 17.98 -31.34 -5.20
CA GLU A 160 17.20 -32.22 -4.33
C GLU A 160 16.99 -31.55 -2.96
N GLY A 161 15.80 -31.70 -2.37
CA GLY A 161 15.49 -31.18 -1.03
C GLY A 161 15.03 -29.72 -0.97
N ALA A 162 14.90 -29.02 -2.11
CA ALA A 162 14.40 -27.65 -2.18
C ALA A 162 13.03 -27.57 -2.88
N PRO A 163 11.91 -27.93 -2.21
CA PRO A 163 10.59 -28.06 -2.85
C PRO A 163 10.06 -26.73 -3.41
N ALA A 164 10.37 -25.60 -2.76
CA ALA A 164 10.00 -24.28 -3.27
C ALA A 164 10.70 -23.99 -4.61
N HIS A 165 12.03 -24.14 -4.69
CA HIS A 165 12.79 -23.99 -5.94
C HIS A 165 12.31 -24.96 -7.03
N ALA A 166 12.01 -26.21 -6.66
CA ALA A 166 11.48 -27.21 -7.58
C ALA A 166 10.09 -26.85 -8.16
N ALA A 167 9.27 -26.12 -7.40
CA ALA A 167 7.97 -25.63 -7.85
C ALA A 167 8.06 -24.34 -8.67
N ILE A 168 8.98 -23.44 -8.30
CA ILE A 168 9.14 -22.11 -8.93
C ILE A 168 9.87 -22.23 -10.28
N TRP A 169 10.93 -23.04 -10.36
CA TRP A 169 11.75 -23.11 -11.58
C TRP A 169 10.95 -23.47 -12.84
N PRO A 170 10.07 -24.49 -12.85
CA PRO A 170 9.25 -24.80 -14.03
C PRO A 170 8.34 -23.64 -14.46
N ARG A 171 7.91 -22.78 -13.54
CA ARG A 171 7.09 -21.59 -13.86
C ARG A 171 7.92 -20.52 -14.54
N ILE A 172 9.14 -20.29 -14.06
CA ILE A 172 10.11 -19.40 -14.70
C ILE A 172 10.39 -19.90 -16.12
N VAL A 173 10.71 -21.20 -16.29
CA VAL A 173 10.94 -21.80 -17.60
C VAL A 173 9.72 -21.67 -18.50
N SER A 174 8.52 -21.95 -17.98
CA SER A 174 7.27 -21.81 -18.72
C SER A 174 7.06 -20.38 -19.19
N ARG A 175 7.31 -19.38 -18.34
CA ARG A 175 7.18 -17.95 -18.70
C ARG A 175 8.22 -17.55 -19.73
N ALA A 176 9.48 -17.92 -19.53
CA ALA A 176 10.58 -17.65 -20.46
C ALA A 176 10.30 -18.21 -21.86
N ASN A 177 9.59 -19.34 -21.97
CA ASN A 177 9.26 -19.98 -23.25
C ASN A 177 8.03 -19.40 -23.96
N GLN A 178 7.23 -18.52 -23.33
CA GLN A 178 6.04 -17.94 -23.95
C GLN A 178 6.42 -17.03 -25.13
N ALA A 179 5.62 -17.04 -26.21
CA ALA A 179 5.76 -16.03 -27.25
C ALA A 179 5.39 -14.65 -26.66
N PRO A 180 6.24 -13.62 -26.80
CA PRO A 180 5.89 -12.28 -26.35
C PRO A 180 4.65 -11.78 -27.09
N PRO A 181 3.64 -11.23 -26.40
CA PRO A 181 2.54 -10.57 -27.08
C PRO A 181 3.04 -9.31 -27.81
N GLU A 182 2.35 -8.92 -28.87
CA GLU A 182 2.67 -7.71 -29.65
C GLU A 182 1.78 -6.54 -29.20
N GLN A 183 2.37 -5.34 -29.20
CA GLN A 183 1.59 -4.11 -28.99
C GLN A 183 0.63 -3.90 -30.17
N PRO A 184 -0.51 -3.23 -29.97
CA PRO A 184 -1.43 -2.90 -31.05
C PRO A 184 -0.74 -2.18 -32.22
N THR A 185 -1.07 -2.56 -33.46
CA THR A 185 -0.46 -2.00 -34.67
C THR A 185 -1.03 -0.65 -35.08
N ASP A 186 -2.10 -0.19 -34.44
CA ASP A 186 -2.77 1.08 -34.72
C ASP A 186 -2.09 2.28 -34.04
N GLY A 187 -0.98 2.04 -33.34
CA GLY A 187 -0.22 3.06 -32.62
C GLY A 187 -0.72 3.30 -31.19
N THR A 188 -1.70 2.53 -30.72
CA THR A 188 -2.11 2.55 -29.31
C THR A 188 -1.12 1.76 -28.44
N TYR A 189 -1.11 2.08 -27.15
CA TYR A 189 -0.32 1.45 -26.12
C TYR A 189 -1.22 0.64 -25.18
N ASP A 190 -0.91 -0.64 -25.00
CA ASP A 190 -1.54 -1.49 -24.00
C ASP A 190 -0.52 -1.81 -22.87
N PRO A 191 -0.71 -1.25 -21.66
CA PRO A 191 0.13 -1.57 -20.51
C PRO A 191 0.17 -3.06 -20.18
N SER A 192 -0.93 -3.80 -20.41
CA SER A 192 -1.01 -5.23 -20.10
C SER A 192 -0.08 -6.05 -21.00
N VAL A 193 0.05 -5.66 -22.27
CA VAL A 193 1.02 -6.25 -23.20
C VAL A 193 2.44 -5.98 -22.71
N ALA A 194 2.74 -4.76 -22.27
CA ALA A 194 4.05 -4.40 -21.76
C ALA A 194 4.40 -5.17 -20.48
N ALA A 195 3.46 -5.32 -19.54
CA ALA A 195 3.68 -6.09 -18.33
C ALA A 195 3.90 -7.58 -18.62
N ALA A 196 3.21 -8.14 -19.62
CA ALA A 196 3.47 -9.51 -20.07
C ALA A 196 4.84 -9.66 -20.75
N GLN A 197 5.26 -8.68 -21.57
CA GLN A 197 6.59 -8.65 -22.16
C GLN A 197 7.69 -8.53 -21.10
N GLY A 198 7.48 -7.71 -20.07
CA GLY A 198 8.40 -7.56 -18.92
C GLY A 198 8.61 -8.88 -18.19
N ASP A 199 7.53 -9.59 -17.83
CA ASP A 199 7.61 -10.91 -17.18
C ASP A 199 8.40 -11.93 -18.04
N ILE A 200 8.19 -11.91 -19.37
CA ILE A 200 8.87 -12.82 -20.30
C ILE A 200 10.34 -12.45 -20.42
N ALA A 201 10.67 -11.15 -20.50
CA ALA A 201 12.04 -10.66 -20.55
C ALA A 201 12.81 -11.04 -19.28
N GLU A 202 12.22 -10.83 -18.10
CA GLU A 202 12.80 -11.17 -16.80
C GLU A 202 13.11 -12.67 -16.71
N ALA A 203 12.12 -13.53 -17.00
CA ALA A 203 12.28 -14.96 -16.93
C ALA A 203 13.30 -15.49 -17.97
N ALA A 204 13.29 -14.95 -19.18
CA ALA A 204 14.25 -15.31 -20.23
C ALA A 204 15.68 -14.86 -19.86
N ALA A 205 15.85 -13.65 -19.33
CA ALA A 205 17.14 -13.14 -18.87
C ALA A 205 17.70 -13.99 -17.73
N PHE A 206 16.87 -14.31 -16.73
CA PHE A 206 17.27 -15.12 -15.59
C PHE A 206 17.69 -16.54 -16.01
N ARG A 207 16.92 -17.17 -16.92
CA ARG A 207 17.28 -18.49 -17.47
C ARG A 207 18.56 -18.43 -18.29
N GLY A 208 18.71 -17.41 -19.14
CA GLY A 208 19.94 -17.17 -19.92
C GLY A 208 21.17 -17.03 -19.03
N LEU A 209 21.04 -16.30 -17.92
CA LEU A 209 22.09 -16.11 -16.92
C LEU A 209 22.48 -17.42 -16.21
N LEU A 210 21.51 -18.17 -15.68
CA LEU A 210 21.80 -19.36 -14.86
C LEU A 210 22.20 -20.59 -15.67
N GLU A 211 21.59 -20.81 -16.85
CA GLU A 211 21.85 -21.99 -17.68
C GLU A 211 22.86 -21.72 -18.82
N GLY A 212 23.24 -20.47 -19.07
CA GLY A 212 24.01 -20.09 -20.26
C GLY A 212 23.21 -20.27 -21.56
N ASP A 213 21.87 -20.20 -21.51
CA ASP A 213 21.01 -20.38 -22.68
C ASP A 213 21.03 -19.12 -23.57
N ALA A 214 21.90 -19.14 -24.57
CA ALA A 214 22.07 -18.04 -25.52
C ALA A 214 20.79 -17.63 -26.26
N ALA A 215 19.84 -18.56 -26.48
CA ALA A 215 18.58 -18.24 -27.14
C ALA A 215 17.66 -17.43 -26.19
N MET A 216 17.63 -17.79 -24.90
CA MET A 216 16.89 -17.03 -23.90
C MET A 216 17.53 -15.66 -23.64
N THR A 217 18.86 -15.59 -23.59
CA THR A 217 19.58 -14.31 -23.50
C THR A 217 19.27 -13.40 -24.69
N ALA A 218 19.37 -13.92 -25.92
CA ALA A 218 19.06 -13.14 -27.13
C ALA A 218 17.60 -12.67 -27.16
N LYS A 219 16.67 -13.48 -26.66
CA LYS A 219 15.26 -13.11 -26.53
C LYS A 219 15.05 -11.97 -25.54
N ALA A 220 15.68 -12.03 -24.37
CA ALA A 220 15.60 -10.96 -23.39
C ALA A 220 16.19 -9.65 -23.92
N VAL A 221 17.38 -9.70 -24.53
CA VAL A 221 18.00 -8.56 -25.23
C VAL A 221 17.05 -7.95 -26.26
N ALA A 222 16.44 -8.77 -27.11
CA ALA A 222 15.53 -8.30 -28.15
C ALA A 222 14.29 -7.60 -27.58
N LEU A 223 13.75 -8.08 -26.44
CA LEU A 223 12.62 -7.43 -25.77
C LEU A 223 13.02 -6.12 -25.10
N LEU A 224 14.20 -6.06 -24.49
CA LEU A 224 14.74 -4.84 -23.87
C LEU A 224 15.03 -3.75 -24.90
N ALA A 225 15.55 -4.15 -26.06
CA ALA A 225 15.87 -3.25 -27.18
C ALA A 225 14.65 -2.93 -28.08
N ALA A 226 13.50 -3.56 -27.86
CA ALA A 226 12.31 -3.35 -28.68
C ALA A 226 11.83 -1.89 -28.59
N ALA A 227 11.31 -1.38 -29.70
CA ALA A 227 10.74 -0.04 -29.73
C ALA A 227 9.60 0.10 -28.71
N PHE A 228 9.69 1.13 -27.88
CA PHE A 228 8.67 1.47 -26.90
C PHE A 228 7.66 2.46 -27.52
N PRO A 229 6.40 2.05 -27.77
CA PRO A 229 5.40 2.96 -28.33
C PRO A 229 5.08 4.09 -27.35
N ASP A 230 4.73 5.27 -27.86
CA ASP A 230 4.45 6.45 -27.02
C ASP A 230 3.11 6.32 -26.26
N PRO A 231 3.11 6.22 -24.92
CA PRO A 231 1.89 6.12 -24.14
C PRO A 231 1.32 7.49 -23.76
N THR A 232 1.91 8.61 -24.19
CA THR A 232 1.63 9.95 -23.64
C THR A 232 0.17 10.38 -23.74
N TYR A 233 -0.58 9.86 -24.72
CA TYR A 233 -2.01 10.14 -24.86
C TYR A 233 -2.84 9.61 -23.67
N LEU A 234 -2.37 8.59 -22.96
CA LEU A 234 -3.01 8.06 -21.76
C LEU A 234 -3.00 9.09 -20.61
N ASN A 235 -2.00 9.98 -20.57
CA ASN A 235 -1.85 11.00 -19.50
C ASN A 235 -2.82 12.19 -19.62
N GLN A 236 -3.61 12.24 -20.70
CA GLN A 236 -4.48 13.38 -21.02
C GLN A 236 -5.91 13.20 -20.52
N GLN A 237 -6.24 12.04 -19.96
CA GLN A 237 -7.57 11.75 -19.47
C GLN A 237 -7.74 12.24 -18.01
N SER A 238 -8.98 12.32 -17.52
CA SER A 238 -9.30 12.94 -16.21
C SER A 238 -8.63 12.18 -15.06
N ALA A 239 -8.41 12.80 -13.89
CA ALA A 239 -7.75 12.15 -12.74
C ALA A 239 -8.36 10.80 -12.31
N PHE A 240 -9.64 10.54 -12.64
CA PHE A 240 -10.35 9.30 -12.32
C PHE A 240 -10.61 8.40 -13.54
N ASP A 241 -10.18 8.84 -14.72
CA ASP A 241 -10.33 8.15 -16.00
C ASP A 241 -8.99 8.16 -16.76
N VAL A 242 -7.85 8.31 -16.06
CA VAL A 242 -6.54 8.42 -16.68
C VAL A 242 -6.16 7.07 -17.29
N GLY A 243 -6.37 6.89 -18.59
CA GLY A 243 -5.82 5.83 -19.42
C GLY A 243 -5.64 4.51 -18.67
N ALA A 244 -6.74 4.03 -18.09
CA ALA A 244 -6.92 2.83 -17.25
C ALA A 244 -5.62 2.16 -16.78
N HIS A 245 -5.15 2.54 -15.58
CA HIS A 245 -4.14 1.80 -14.83
C HIS A 245 -2.72 1.80 -15.42
N TYR A 246 -2.37 2.78 -16.26
CA TYR A 246 -0.99 2.90 -16.77
C TYR A 246 0.04 2.91 -15.64
N ASP A 247 -0.17 3.71 -14.59
CA ASP A 247 0.73 3.79 -13.43
C ASP A 247 0.89 2.44 -12.73
N LEU A 248 -0.20 1.70 -12.52
CA LEU A 248 -0.15 0.39 -11.87
C LEU A 248 0.52 -0.68 -12.72
N ILE A 249 0.08 -0.84 -13.97
CA ILE A 249 0.47 -1.95 -14.84
C ILE A 249 1.85 -1.68 -15.47
N GLU A 250 2.16 -0.44 -15.84
CA GLU A 250 3.51 -0.11 -16.34
C GLU A 250 4.56 -0.19 -15.24
N SER A 251 4.19 0.04 -13.97
CA SER A 251 5.09 -0.26 -12.84
C SER A 251 5.49 -1.74 -12.82
N GLU A 252 4.56 -2.65 -13.06
CA GLU A 252 4.85 -4.09 -13.15
C GLU A 252 5.75 -4.40 -14.34
N ALA A 253 5.50 -3.77 -15.49
CA ALA A 253 6.34 -3.91 -16.67
C ALA A 253 7.77 -3.43 -16.39
N LEU A 254 7.93 -2.24 -15.81
CA LEU A 254 9.23 -1.65 -15.48
C LEU A 254 10.05 -2.55 -14.55
N VAL A 255 9.43 -3.10 -13.51
CA VAL A 255 10.10 -4.02 -12.60
C VAL A 255 10.68 -5.23 -13.36
N GLY A 256 9.89 -5.83 -14.26
CA GLY A 256 10.35 -6.93 -15.11
C GLY A 256 11.48 -6.53 -16.07
N PHE A 257 11.35 -5.37 -16.75
CA PHE A 257 12.37 -4.90 -17.71
C PHE A 257 13.69 -4.48 -17.04
N CYS A 258 13.63 -3.75 -15.92
CA CYS A 258 14.82 -3.35 -15.17
C CYS A 258 15.55 -4.57 -14.56
N THR A 259 14.79 -5.54 -14.06
CA THR A 259 15.34 -6.82 -13.58
C THR A 259 15.97 -7.63 -14.72
N ALA A 260 15.29 -7.72 -15.87
CA ALA A 260 15.83 -8.39 -17.05
C ALA A 260 17.13 -7.74 -17.54
N TYR A 261 17.21 -6.41 -17.54
CA TYR A 261 18.43 -5.69 -17.87
C TYR A 261 19.57 -6.04 -16.91
N ASP A 262 19.32 -6.03 -15.60
CA ASP A 262 20.34 -6.39 -14.60
C ASP A 262 20.91 -7.80 -14.84
N TYR A 263 20.05 -8.78 -15.15
CA TYR A 263 20.50 -10.14 -15.47
C TYR A 263 21.26 -10.22 -16.81
N VAL A 264 20.77 -9.57 -17.87
CA VAL A 264 21.43 -9.56 -19.18
C VAL A 264 22.80 -8.87 -19.12
N ALA A 265 22.90 -7.75 -18.41
CA ALA A 265 24.15 -7.03 -18.19
C ALA A 265 25.17 -7.88 -17.40
N GLY A 266 24.71 -8.78 -16.55
CA GLY A 266 25.53 -9.75 -15.84
C GLY A 266 25.80 -11.06 -16.59
N THR A 267 25.19 -11.26 -17.76
CA THR A 267 25.33 -12.51 -18.53
C THR A 267 26.61 -12.49 -19.37
N PRO A 268 27.54 -13.46 -19.20
CA PRO A 268 28.76 -13.51 -20.00
C PRO A 268 28.47 -13.67 -21.50
N GLY A 269 29.18 -12.90 -22.34
CA GLY A 269 29.16 -13.07 -23.80
C GLY A 269 28.08 -12.29 -24.55
N VAL A 270 27.27 -11.47 -23.88
CA VAL A 270 26.38 -10.51 -24.56
C VAL A 270 27.24 -9.44 -25.25
N ALA A 271 26.95 -9.14 -26.51
CA ALA A 271 27.72 -8.14 -27.24
C ALA A 271 27.51 -6.74 -26.65
N ALA A 272 28.55 -5.91 -26.63
CA ALA A 272 28.46 -4.55 -26.08
C ALA A 272 27.43 -3.69 -26.81
N GLU A 273 27.25 -3.90 -28.12
CA GLU A 273 26.23 -3.22 -28.93
C GLU A 273 24.80 -3.63 -28.54
N ASP A 274 24.58 -4.91 -28.26
CA ASP A 274 23.30 -5.45 -27.80
C ASP A 274 22.96 -4.92 -26.40
N LEU A 275 23.95 -4.87 -25.50
CA LEU A 275 23.77 -4.28 -24.16
C LEU A 275 23.46 -2.79 -24.24
N ALA A 276 24.14 -2.04 -25.10
CA ALA A 276 23.86 -0.62 -25.29
C ALA A 276 22.45 -0.39 -25.84
N ALA A 277 21.98 -1.22 -26.78
CA ALA A 277 20.62 -1.15 -27.31
C ALA A 277 19.56 -1.50 -26.26
N ALA A 278 19.78 -2.57 -25.49
CA ALA A 278 18.92 -2.96 -24.38
C ALA A 278 18.82 -1.85 -23.32
N ARG A 279 19.97 -1.28 -22.91
CA ARG A 279 20.01 -0.15 -21.97
C ARG A 279 19.22 1.05 -22.50
N ALA A 280 19.42 1.41 -23.77
CA ALA A 280 18.73 2.54 -24.39
C ALA A 280 17.21 2.37 -24.39
N GLY A 281 16.71 1.16 -24.71
CA GLY A 281 15.28 0.84 -24.67
C GLY A 281 14.68 0.93 -23.27
N VAL A 282 15.39 0.39 -22.27
CA VAL A 282 14.98 0.46 -20.86
C VAL A 282 14.98 1.90 -20.34
N VAL A 283 16.04 2.68 -20.58
CA VAL A 283 16.11 4.09 -20.16
C VAL A 283 15.00 4.92 -20.79
N ALA A 284 14.74 4.75 -22.10
CA ALA A 284 13.66 5.47 -22.77
C ALA A 284 12.28 5.19 -22.15
N ARG A 285 12.06 3.95 -21.68
CA ARG A 285 10.86 3.55 -20.96
C ARG A 285 10.79 4.15 -19.56
N ILE A 286 11.86 4.05 -18.77
CA ILE A 286 11.96 4.64 -17.42
C ILE A 286 11.65 6.15 -17.49
N ASP A 287 12.32 6.88 -18.37
CA ASP A 287 12.18 8.33 -18.48
C ASP A 287 10.77 8.74 -18.95
N THR A 288 10.15 7.89 -19.77
CA THR A 288 8.77 8.13 -20.20
C THR A 288 7.81 7.87 -19.05
N PHE A 289 7.95 6.77 -18.31
CA PHE A 289 7.14 6.52 -17.11
C PHE A 289 7.30 7.62 -16.07
N ARG A 290 8.54 8.04 -15.79
CA ARG A 290 8.83 9.17 -14.90
C ARG A 290 8.13 10.45 -15.36
N ARG A 291 8.20 10.79 -16.64
CA ARG A 291 7.47 11.93 -17.23
C ARG A 291 5.96 11.78 -17.07
N MET A 292 5.41 10.59 -17.24
CA MET A 292 3.97 10.34 -17.12
C MET A 292 3.47 10.48 -15.68
N CYS A 293 4.15 9.83 -14.74
CA CYS A 293 3.69 9.62 -13.37
C CYS A 293 4.20 10.66 -12.36
N PHE A 294 5.35 11.30 -12.62
CA PHE A 294 6.02 12.19 -11.65
C PHE A 294 6.12 13.64 -12.12
N GLN A 295 5.77 13.95 -13.37
CA GLN A 295 5.61 15.32 -13.85
C GLN A 295 4.12 15.72 -13.91
N PRO A 296 3.78 17.02 -14.02
CA PRO A 296 2.39 17.46 -14.09
C PRO A 296 1.61 16.77 -15.23
N GLY A 297 0.52 16.09 -14.88
CA GLY A 297 -0.32 15.29 -15.79
C GLY A 297 -1.41 14.54 -15.03
N GLY A 298 -2.26 13.81 -15.76
CA GLY A 298 -3.34 13.01 -15.17
C GLY A 298 -2.83 11.93 -14.22
N CYS A 299 -1.79 11.18 -14.59
CA CYS A 299 -1.25 10.11 -13.76
C CYS A 299 -0.72 10.65 -12.43
N ARG A 300 0.07 11.74 -12.46
CA ARG A 300 0.55 12.37 -11.23
C ARG A 300 -0.61 12.86 -10.34
N ALA A 301 -1.67 13.41 -10.93
CA ALA A 301 -2.82 13.87 -10.17
C ALA A 301 -3.51 12.72 -9.42
N LEU A 302 -3.70 11.57 -10.09
CA LEU A 302 -4.21 10.35 -9.47
C LEU A 302 -3.28 9.88 -8.34
N ILE A 303 -1.99 9.71 -8.64
CA ILE A 303 -0.98 9.26 -7.68
C ILE A 303 -0.94 10.12 -6.41
N VAL A 304 -1.00 11.45 -6.55
CA VAL A 304 -1.00 12.38 -5.41
C VAL A 304 -2.32 12.34 -4.63
N ASN A 305 -3.44 12.07 -5.30
CA ASN A 305 -4.75 12.01 -4.66
C ASN A 305 -4.92 10.73 -3.82
N GLU A 306 -4.65 9.58 -4.42
CA GLU A 306 -4.96 8.28 -3.83
C GLU A 306 -4.02 7.93 -2.66
N ARG A 307 -2.71 8.17 -2.78
CA ARG A 307 -1.71 7.89 -1.69
C ARG A 307 -1.80 6.46 -1.16
N ASN A 308 -1.91 5.52 -2.08
CA ASN A 308 -2.21 4.12 -1.84
C ASN A 308 -1.42 3.25 -2.86
N ASN A 309 -1.92 2.07 -3.27
CA ASN A 309 -1.28 1.24 -4.29
C ASN A 309 -0.91 1.99 -5.60
N HIS A 310 -1.68 3.01 -5.98
CA HIS A 310 -1.38 3.90 -7.12
C HIS A 310 -0.10 4.72 -6.91
N THR A 311 0.28 5.02 -5.69
CA THR A 311 1.53 5.71 -5.37
C THR A 311 2.66 4.72 -5.13
N GLU A 312 2.41 3.67 -4.36
CA GLU A 312 3.42 2.70 -3.94
C GLU A 312 4.05 1.93 -5.11
N LYS A 313 3.24 1.53 -6.10
CA LYS A 313 3.75 0.78 -7.25
C LYS A 313 4.70 1.62 -8.13
N PRO A 314 4.34 2.84 -8.56
CA PRO A 314 5.24 3.70 -9.33
C PRO A 314 6.54 4.03 -8.61
N VAL A 315 6.47 4.39 -7.33
CA VAL A 315 7.69 4.73 -6.57
C VAL A 315 8.57 3.49 -6.39
N GLY A 316 7.98 2.32 -6.08
CA GLY A 316 8.72 1.06 -5.94
C GLY A 316 9.40 0.63 -7.24
N ALA A 317 8.72 0.78 -8.38
CA ALA A 317 9.28 0.46 -9.69
C ALA A 317 10.44 1.40 -10.06
N LEU A 318 10.28 2.71 -9.88
CA LEU A 318 11.36 3.67 -10.18
C LEU A 318 12.58 3.47 -9.29
N GLY A 319 12.39 3.24 -7.98
CA GLY A 319 13.50 2.95 -7.08
C GLY A 319 14.27 1.69 -7.47
N LEU A 320 13.57 0.61 -7.88
CA LEU A 320 14.24 -0.60 -8.37
C LEU A 320 15.03 -0.32 -9.66
N CYS A 321 14.45 0.45 -10.59
CA CYS A 321 15.12 0.82 -11.83
C CYS A 321 16.33 1.74 -11.61
N ALA A 322 16.31 2.58 -10.58
CA ALA A 322 17.47 3.39 -10.18
C ALA A 322 18.66 2.50 -9.78
N ILE A 323 18.42 1.40 -9.05
CA ILE A 323 19.47 0.42 -8.73
C ILE A 323 19.94 -0.30 -10.00
N ALA A 324 19.02 -0.69 -10.88
CA ALA A 324 19.34 -1.46 -12.10
C ALA A 324 20.13 -0.65 -13.14
N VAL A 325 19.88 0.66 -13.25
CA VAL A 325 20.52 1.57 -14.21
C VAL A 325 21.08 2.79 -13.45
N PRO A 326 22.11 2.58 -12.60
CA PRO A 326 22.56 3.56 -11.61
C PRO A 326 23.20 4.80 -12.24
N ASP A 327 23.72 4.69 -13.45
CA ASP A 327 24.38 5.75 -14.20
C ASP A 327 23.39 6.60 -15.03
N ARG A 328 22.08 6.37 -14.88
CA ARG A 328 21.06 7.25 -15.45
C ARG A 328 21.02 8.55 -14.63
N PRO A 329 20.98 9.74 -15.26
CA PRO A 329 21.09 11.02 -14.54
C PRO A 329 20.12 11.21 -13.39
N GLU A 330 18.89 10.68 -13.48
CA GLU A 330 17.88 10.80 -12.43
C GLU A 330 17.80 9.57 -11.51
N ALA A 331 18.74 8.60 -11.61
CA ALA A 331 18.72 7.40 -10.77
C ALA A 331 18.81 7.75 -9.27
N ALA A 332 19.75 8.62 -8.89
CA ALA A 332 19.90 9.02 -7.49
C ALA A 332 18.63 9.68 -6.94
N ALA A 333 18.09 10.67 -7.67
CA ALA A 333 16.84 11.33 -7.30
C ALA A 333 15.66 10.36 -7.21
N ASP A 334 15.51 9.45 -8.18
CA ASP A 334 14.39 8.51 -8.22
C ASP A 334 14.47 7.46 -7.10
N PHE A 335 15.68 7.02 -6.70
CA PHE A 335 15.85 6.15 -5.54
C PHE A 335 15.49 6.87 -4.22
N ASN A 336 15.99 8.09 -4.04
CA ASN A 336 15.72 8.91 -2.86
C ASN A 336 14.21 9.15 -2.69
N ASP A 337 13.53 9.60 -3.76
CA ASP A 337 12.08 9.79 -3.77
C ASP A 337 11.35 8.47 -3.50
N ALA A 338 11.82 7.36 -4.08
CA ALA A 338 11.17 6.07 -3.92
C ALA A 338 11.16 5.56 -2.47
N VAL A 339 12.33 5.56 -1.84
CA VAL A 339 12.46 5.09 -0.45
C VAL A 339 11.74 6.03 0.51
N ALA A 340 11.88 7.34 0.32
CA ALA A 340 11.23 8.32 1.18
C ALA A 340 9.69 8.22 1.11
N SER A 341 9.14 8.14 -0.11
CA SER A 341 7.70 7.97 -0.30
C SER A 341 7.20 6.63 0.25
N LEU A 342 7.89 5.52 0.01
CA LEU A 342 7.47 4.20 0.52
C LEU A 342 7.52 4.11 2.04
N ASP A 343 8.53 4.71 2.68
CA ASP A 343 8.61 4.74 4.14
C ASP A 343 7.40 5.47 4.73
N TRP A 344 7.05 6.65 4.23
CA TRP A 344 5.86 7.35 4.68
C TRP A 344 4.58 6.60 4.35
N LEU A 345 4.44 6.08 3.12
CA LEU A 345 3.25 5.36 2.69
C LEU A 345 3.00 4.14 3.58
N LEU A 346 3.96 3.25 3.71
CA LEU A 346 3.78 2.00 4.45
C LEU A 346 3.77 2.19 5.96
N ASN A 347 4.63 3.06 6.50
CA ASN A 347 4.85 3.11 7.95
C ASN A 347 4.07 4.23 8.66
N VAL A 348 3.42 5.12 7.92
CA VAL A 348 2.67 6.26 8.47
C VAL A 348 1.28 6.43 7.86
N ARG A 349 1.13 6.26 6.54
CA ARG A 349 -0.13 6.56 5.84
C ARG A 349 -1.06 5.37 5.72
N GLN A 350 -0.58 4.22 5.25
CA GLN A 350 -1.34 3.00 5.00
C GLN A 350 -1.25 2.04 6.18
N GLY A 351 -0.13 2.06 6.91
CA GLY A 351 0.11 1.19 8.05
C GLY A 351 0.16 1.90 9.39
N VAL A 352 0.03 1.10 10.44
CA VAL A 352 0.16 1.52 11.84
C VAL A 352 1.24 0.70 12.56
N PRO A 353 1.90 1.21 13.61
CA PRO A 353 2.97 0.49 14.32
C PRO A 353 2.60 -0.92 14.80
N GLU A 354 1.33 -1.16 15.13
CA GLU A 354 0.84 -2.48 15.54
C GLU A 354 0.79 -3.51 14.38
N GLY A 355 0.73 -3.05 13.13
CA GLY A 355 0.72 -3.87 11.92
C GLY A 355 -0.66 -4.05 11.28
N GLY A 356 -1.31 -2.95 10.90
CA GLY A 356 -2.49 -2.95 10.01
C GLY A 356 -2.14 -2.40 8.63
N TYR A 357 -3.01 -2.59 7.65
CA TYR A 357 -2.81 -2.03 6.31
C TYR A 357 -4.16 -1.63 5.70
N ALA A 358 -4.32 -0.35 5.39
CA ALA A 358 -5.62 0.28 5.16
C ALA A 358 -6.35 -0.16 3.89
N GLU A 359 -5.66 -0.45 2.78
CA GLU A 359 -6.34 -1.01 1.59
C GLU A 359 -6.64 -2.53 1.71
N GLY A 360 -6.43 -3.11 2.88
CA GLY A 360 -6.56 -4.53 3.12
C GLY A 360 -5.43 -5.38 2.51
N TRP A 361 -5.43 -6.65 2.89
CA TRP A 361 -4.32 -7.58 2.62
C TRP A 361 -4.12 -7.90 1.14
N ASN A 362 -5.20 -7.85 0.35
CA ASN A 362 -5.14 -8.07 -1.08
C ASN A 362 -4.31 -6.98 -1.78
N TYR A 363 -4.54 -5.72 -1.43
CA TYR A 363 -3.82 -4.60 -2.02
C TYR A 363 -2.39 -4.49 -1.49
N LEU A 364 -2.12 -4.87 -0.23
CA LEU A 364 -0.74 -5.03 0.24
C LEU A 364 0.07 -5.98 -0.65
N VAL A 365 -0.51 -7.13 -1.00
CA VAL A 365 0.13 -8.12 -1.87
C VAL A 365 0.23 -7.59 -3.31
N TYR A 366 -0.81 -6.92 -3.81
CA TYR A 366 -0.84 -6.39 -5.17
C TYR A 366 0.17 -5.25 -5.40
N ALA A 367 0.26 -4.30 -4.46
CA ALA A 367 1.25 -3.24 -4.46
C ALA A 367 2.67 -3.81 -4.24
N GLY A 368 2.79 -4.82 -3.37
CA GLY A 368 4.03 -5.53 -3.09
C GLY A 368 4.67 -6.20 -4.29
N GLN A 369 3.94 -6.44 -5.38
CA GLN A 369 4.52 -6.94 -6.65
C GLN A 369 5.60 -6.03 -7.22
N SER A 370 5.54 -4.72 -6.92
CA SER A 370 6.54 -3.74 -7.33
C SER A 370 7.50 -3.39 -6.19
N PHE A 371 6.99 -2.97 -5.03
CA PHE A 371 7.87 -2.40 -3.99
C PHE A 371 8.68 -3.45 -3.21
N LEU A 372 8.21 -4.70 -3.05
CA LEU A 372 8.96 -5.70 -2.28
C LEU A 372 10.30 -6.05 -2.95
N GLN A 373 10.34 -5.94 -4.27
CA GLN A 373 11.54 -6.16 -5.04
C GLN A 373 12.57 -5.05 -4.79
N LEU A 374 12.14 -3.79 -4.71
CA LEU A 374 13.00 -2.69 -4.26
C LEU A 374 13.50 -2.91 -2.84
N MET A 375 12.61 -3.24 -1.90
CA MET A 375 13.00 -3.50 -0.51
C MET A 375 14.06 -4.58 -0.39
N LEU A 376 13.89 -5.69 -1.11
CA LEU A 376 14.87 -6.78 -1.11
C LEU A 376 16.20 -6.36 -1.75
N ALA A 377 16.16 -5.65 -2.88
CA ALA A 377 17.36 -5.17 -3.54
C ALA A 377 18.15 -4.23 -2.63
N TRP A 378 17.47 -3.28 -1.98
CA TRP A 378 18.11 -2.36 -1.02
C TRP A 378 18.66 -3.10 0.20
N HIS A 379 17.86 -3.97 0.83
CA HIS A 379 18.29 -4.77 1.98
C HIS A 379 19.56 -5.57 1.68
N ARG A 380 19.66 -6.17 0.48
CA ARG A 380 20.86 -6.94 0.08
C ARG A 380 22.10 -6.06 -0.13
N LEU A 381 21.93 -4.83 -0.57
CA LEU A 381 23.04 -3.91 -0.81
C LEU A 381 23.52 -3.27 0.50
N ALA A 382 22.60 -2.98 1.42
CA ALA A 382 22.88 -2.29 2.67
C ALA A 382 22.05 -2.88 3.85
N PRO A 383 22.34 -4.12 4.30
CA PRO A 383 21.51 -4.82 5.26
C PRO A 383 21.50 -4.13 6.62
N GLY A 384 20.30 -3.74 7.07
CA GLY A 384 20.07 -3.01 8.32
C GLY A 384 20.64 -1.58 8.33
N ALA A 385 21.03 -1.05 7.18
CA ALA A 385 21.59 0.29 7.09
C ALA A 385 20.49 1.37 7.27
N GLU A 386 20.95 2.53 7.72
CA GLU A 386 20.17 3.76 7.74
C GLU A 386 20.88 4.79 6.85
N TRP A 387 20.15 5.31 5.87
CA TRP A 387 20.69 6.24 4.86
C TRP A 387 20.00 7.61 4.99
N PRO A 388 20.75 8.72 4.98
CA PRO A 388 20.17 10.04 4.77
C PRO A 388 19.71 10.14 3.32
N LEU A 389 18.42 10.39 3.10
CA LEU A 389 17.84 10.53 1.77
C LEU A 389 17.01 11.80 1.71
N HIS A 390 16.89 12.35 0.51
CA HIS A 390 16.15 13.57 0.24
C HIS A 390 14.91 13.27 -0.61
N GLY A 391 13.74 13.07 0.00
CA GLY A 391 12.51 12.88 -0.76
C GLY A 391 11.84 14.21 -1.09
N LEU A 392 11.62 14.54 -2.36
CA LEU A 392 10.95 15.79 -2.78
C LEU A 392 9.47 15.86 -2.40
N GLY A 393 8.85 14.72 -2.12
CA GLY A 393 7.40 14.62 -1.96
C GLY A 393 6.64 15.02 -3.24
N ALA A 394 7.25 14.86 -4.42
CA ALA A 394 6.60 15.19 -5.68
C ALA A 394 5.30 14.40 -5.89
N VAL A 395 5.22 13.18 -5.35
CA VAL A 395 4.05 12.30 -5.37
C VAL A 395 3.45 12.05 -3.97
N THR A 396 4.13 12.47 -2.91
CA THR A 396 3.69 12.40 -1.52
C THR A 396 3.78 13.78 -0.84
N PRO A 397 3.10 14.82 -1.34
CA PRO A 397 3.24 16.18 -0.80
C PRO A 397 2.67 16.35 0.61
N SER A 398 1.97 15.34 1.13
CA SER A 398 1.49 15.27 2.51
C SER A 398 2.48 14.63 3.48
N ASP A 399 3.61 14.10 3.00
CA ASP A 399 4.68 13.65 3.89
C ASP A 399 5.27 14.87 4.59
N PRO A 400 5.25 14.94 5.93
CA PRO A 400 5.83 16.06 6.67
C PRO A 400 7.34 16.22 6.48
N ARG A 401 8.04 15.22 5.93
CA ARG A 401 9.48 15.27 5.59
C ARG A 401 9.75 15.62 4.13
N ALA A 402 8.71 15.90 3.33
CA ALA A 402 8.87 16.23 1.93
C ALA A 402 9.74 17.49 1.74
N GLY A 403 10.83 17.36 0.98
CA GLY A 403 11.81 18.41 0.71
C GLY A 403 12.93 18.52 1.75
N ASP A 404 12.93 17.65 2.77
CA ASP A 404 13.99 17.57 3.77
C ASP A 404 14.89 16.35 3.52
N ILE A 405 16.13 16.44 4.00
CA ILE A 405 17.02 15.28 4.14
C ILE A 405 16.71 14.63 5.47
N ALA A 406 16.26 13.38 5.43
CA ALA A 406 15.93 12.59 6.61
C ALA A 406 16.62 11.23 6.57
N THR A 407 16.81 10.63 7.73
CA THR A 407 17.36 9.27 7.83
C THR A 407 16.25 8.24 7.65
N TYR A 408 16.43 7.35 6.69
CA TYR A 408 15.52 6.25 6.37
C TYR A 408 16.18 4.91 6.67
N ARG A 409 15.40 4.01 7.27
CA ARG A 409 15.86 2.68 7.66
C ARG A 409 15.48 1.67 6.60
N ASP A 410 16.35 0.68 6.42
CA ASP A 410 16.04 -0.56 5.72
C ASP A 410 14.71 -1.20 6.20
N PHE A 411 13.77 -1.34 5.27
CA PHE A 411 12.44 -1.92 5.48
C PHE A 411 12.46 -3.31 6.12
N ALA A 412 13.48 -4.12 5.86
CA ALA A 412 13.62 -5.44 6.49
C ALA A 412 13.75 -5.37 8.02
N THR A 413 14.23 -4.24 8.54
CA THR A 413 14.44 -3.98 9.97
C THR A 413 13.47 -2.93 10.53
N HIS A 414 12.61 -2.35 9.70
CA HIS A 414 11.63 -1.37 10.14
C HIS A 414 10.51 -2.07 10.94
N PRO A 415 10.25 -1.67 12.20
CA PRO A 415 9.33 -2.38 13.09
C PRO A 415 7.90 -2.39 12.55
N THR A 416 7.40 -1.26 12.04
CA THR A 416 6.06 -1.17 11.44
C THR A 416 5.93 -2.08 10.22
N THR A 417 6.85 -2.02 9.25
CA THR A 417 6.87 -2.93 8.09
C THR A 417 6.86 -4.40 8.51
N ARG A 418 7.71 -4.80 9.47
CA ARG A 418 7.70 -6.19 9.98
C ARG A 418 6.37 -6.57 10.63
N ALA A 419 5.77 -5.66 11.40
CA ALA A 419 4.47 -5.88 12.03
C ALA A 419 3.36 -6.08 10.99
N ILE A 420 3.33 -5.27 9.92
CA ILE A 420 2.37 -5.40 8.80
C ILE A 420 2.44 -6.81 8.19
N PHE A 421 3.64 -7.27 7.80
CA PHE A 421 3.79 -8.59 7.17
C PHE A 421 3.63 -9.77 8.13
N LYS A 422 3.91 -9.59 9.42
CA LYS A 422 3.54 -10.57 10.45
C LYS A 422 2.02 -10.69 10.54
N ASN A 423 1.32 -9.57 10.60
CA ASN A 423 -0.13 -9.56 10.81
C ASN A 423 -0.92 -9.98 9.57
N LEU A 424 -0.33 -9.87 8.37
CA LEU A 424 -0.79 -10.59 7.18
C LEU A 424 -0.90 -12.11 7.43
N LEU A 425 0.08 -12.73 8.12
CA LEU A 425 0.03 -14.16 8.48
C LEU A 425 -1.00 -14.44 9.58
N VAL A 426 -1.17 -13.52 10.54
CA VAL A 426 -2.21 -13.62 11.57
C VAL A 426 -3.61 -13.64 10.92
N ALA A 427 -3.86 -12.75 9.96
CA ALA A 427 -5.11 -12.63 9.23
C ALA A 427 -5.33 -13.73 8.16
N THR A 428 -4.33 -14.58 7.92
CA THR A 428 -4.43 -15.66 6.93
C THR A 428 -5.42 -16.72 7.40
N THR A 429 -6.40 -17.03 6.55
CA THR A 429 -7.45 -18.02 6.80
C THR A 429 -6.92 -19.47 6.66
N PRO A 430 -7.63 -20.49 7.17
CA PRO A 430 -7.17 -21.88 7.15
C PRO A 430 -6.81 -22.43 5.76
N ASN A 431 -7.34 -21.87 4.67
CA ASN A 431 -6.99 -22.27 3.30
C ASN A 431 -5.67 -21.65 2.78
N ALA A 432 -4.89 -21.00 3.65
CA ALA A 432 -3.64 -20.31 3.34
C ALA A 432 -3.83 -19.13 2.36
N ARG A 433 -4.93 -18.39 2.50
CA ARG A 433 -5.16 -17.13 1.78
C ARG A 433 -5.54 -16.03 2.75
N THR A 434 -5.31 -14.79 2.34
CA THR A 434 -5.74 -13.60 3.08
C THR A 434 -7.26 -13.59 3.29
N VAL A 435 -7.70 -12.97 4.37
CA VAL A 435 -9.13 -12.66 4.57
C VAL A 435 -9.58 -11.63 3.52
N PRO A 436 -10.79 -11.77 2.95
CA PRO A 436 -11.34 -10.80 1.99
C PRO A 436 -12.07 -9.65 2.71
N THR A 437 -11.33 -8.80 3.41
CA THR A 437 -11.86 -7.51 3.90
C THR A 437 -11.64 -6.42 2.84
N ASP A 438 -12.46 -5.37 2.87
CA ASP A 438 -12.40 -4.24 1.93
C ASP A 438 -12.56 -4.69 0.46
N ASP A 439 -11.98 -3.93 -0.48
CA ASP A 439 -11.78 -4.36 -1.87
C ASP A 439 -10.76 -5.54 -1.98
N GLY A 440 -10.87 -6.51 -1.07
CA GLY A 440 -10.04 -7.69 -0.96
C GLY A 440 -10.67 -8.95 -1.50
N ASN A 441 -9.91 -9.66 -2.34
CA ASN A 441 -10.15 -11.06 -2.64
C ASN A 441 -9.24 -11.96 -1.79
N PRO A 442 -9.62 -13.23 -1.55
CA PRO A 442 -8.71 -14.20 -0.93
C PRO A 442 -7.48 -14.44 -1.80
N SER A 443 -6.36 -13.86 -1.36
CA SER A 443 -5.12 -13.78 -2.13
C SER A 443 -3.98 -14.56 -1.47
N THR A 444 -3.03 -14.98 -2.30
CA THR A 444 -1.80 -15.64 -1.86
C THR A 444 -0.67 -14.62 -1.77
N TRP A 445 0.26 -14.77 -0.83
CA TRP A 445 1.40 -13.86 -0.66
C TRP A 445 2.72 -14.45 -1.21
N PRO A 446 3.72 -13.61 -1.55
CA PRO A 446 5.05 -14.07 -1.97
C PRO A 446 5.89 -14.57 -0.78
N GLY A 447 5.46 -15.65 -0.12
CA GLY A 447 6.05 -16.17 1.13
C GLY A 447 7.57 -16.31 1.10
N GLY A 448 8.14 -16.91 0.05
CA GLY A 448 9.59 -17.06 -0.08
C GLY A 448 10.36 -15.75 -0.23
N LEU A 449 9.79 -14.75 -0.91
CA LEU A 449 10.42 -13.43 -1.03
C LEU A 449 10.43 -12.73 0.33
N LEU A 450 9.30 -12.75 1.04
CA LEU A 450 9.17 -12.15 2.35
C LEU A 450 10.07 -12.84 3.37
N ALA A 451 10.14 -14.18 3.36
CA ALA A 451 11.03 -14.95 4.22
C ALA A 451 12.50 -14.59 4.00
N ALA A 452 12.91 -14.40 2.74
CA ALA A 452 14.26 -13.95 2.40
C ALA A 452 14.51 -12.48 2.80
N LEU A 453 13.52 -11.60 2.64
CA LEU A 453 13.62 -10.18 3.00
C LEU A 453 13.76 -9.98 4.51
N PHE A 454 12.96 -10.69 5.31
CA PHE A 454 12.89 -10.49 6.76
C PHE A 454 13.76 -11.46 7.58
N ASP A 455 14.42 -12.41 6.91
CA ASP A 455 15.10 -13.57 7.50
C ASP A 455 14.19 -14.28 8.52
N ASP A 456 12.97 -14.60 8.08
CA ASP A 456 11.92 -15.13 8.96
C ASP A 456 11.24 -16.38 8.37
N PRO A 457 11.54 -17.59 8.90
CA PRO A 457 10.97 -18.83 8.39
C PRO A 457 9.47 -18.98 8.65
N HIS A 458 8.84 -18.16 9.50
CA HIS A 458 7.39 -18.18 9.68
C HIS A 458 6.64 -17.70 8.43
N LEU A 459 7.27 -16.89 7.57
CA LEU A 459 6.67 -16.44 6.30
C LEU A 459 6.55 -17.57 5.26
N LEU A 460 7.21 -18.70 5.51
CA LEU A 460 7.05 -19.94 4.76
C LEU A 460 5.92 -20.82 5.31
N TRP A 461 5.36 -20.51 6.49
CA TRP A 461 4.24 -21.26 7.07
C TRP A 461 3.09 -21.33 6.08
N ARG A 462 2.66 -22.56 5.76
CA ARG A 462 1.56 -22.87 4.83
C ARG A 462 1.72 -22.28 3.43
N TRP A 463 2.90 -21.75 3.06
CA TRP A 463 3.13 -21.25 1.72
C TRP A 463 3.11 -22.39 0.68
N ASP A 464 3.46 -23.61 1.08
CA ASP A 464 3.29 -24.83 0.29
C ASP A 464 1.83 -25.09 -0.10
N ALA A 465 0.87 -24.79 0.78
CA ALA A 465 -0.56 -24.93 0.51
C ALA A 465 -1.06 -23.96 -0.57
N THR A 466 -0.35 -22.86 -0.80
CA THR A 466 -0.58 -21.95 -1.94
C THR A 466 0.06 -22.45 -3.24
N GLY A 467 0.74 -23.60 -3.19
CA GLY A 467 1.59 -24.08 -4.25
C GLY A 467 2.85 -23.23 -4.41
N TYR A 468 3.40 -22.65 -3.34
CA TYR A 468 4.53 -21.72 -3.40
C TYR A 468 4.24 -20.54 -4.33
N ALA A 469 3.11 -19.87 -4.11
CA ALA A 469 2.72 -18.74 -4.93
C ALA A 469 3.81 -17.68 -4.90
N THR A 470 4.37 -17.41 -6.06
CA THR A 470 5.20 -16.24 -6.33
C THR A 470 4.38 -15.45 -7.35
N PRO A 471 3.71 -14.37 -6.96
CA PRO A 471 3.22 -13.35 -7.89
C PRO A 471 4.34 -12.87 -8.85
N ARG A 472 4.35 -11.62 -9.30
CA ARG A 472 5.40 -11.10 -10.20
C ARG A 472 6.82 -11.00 -9.59
N CYS A 473 7.17 -11.84 -8.61
CA CYS A 473 8.44 -11.86 -7.90
C CYS A 473 9.17 -13.22 -8.01
N ALA A 474 8.89 -14.01 -9.06
CA ALA A 474 9.37 -15.39 -9.16
C ALA A 474 10.90 -15.51 -9.22
N THR A 475 11.58 -14.69 -10.04
CA THR A 475 13.05 -14.76 -10.17
C THR A 475 13.73 -14.23 -8.90
N ALA A 476 13.23 -13.11 -8.35
CA ALA A 476 13.68 -12.56 -7.09
C ALA A 476 13.55 -13.57 -5.93
N THR A 477 12.40 -14.27 -5.83
CA THR A 477 12.19 -15.33 -4.84
C THR A 477 13.18 -16.47 -5.02
N PHE A 478 13.37 -16.94 -6.25
CA PHE A 478 14.29 -18.05 -6.55
C PHE A 478 15.75 -17.69 -6.21
N ALA A 479 16.17 -16.46 -6.53
CA ALA A 479 17.50 -15.94 -6.28
C ALA A 479 17.78 -15.70 -4.78
N ALA A 480 16.81 -15.18 -4.03
CA ALA A 480 17.02 -14.76 -2.66
C ALA A 480 16.74 -15.85 -1.61
N LEU A 481 15.74 -16.71 -1.83
CA LEU A 481 15.37 -17.74 -0.85
C LEU A 481 16.51 -18.75 -0.64
N ASP A 482 16.94 -18.89 0.61
CA ASP A 482 17.86 -19.94 1.03
C ASP A 482 17.18 -21.32 0.87
N PRO A 483 17.70 -22.23 0.03
CA PRO A 483 17.12 -23.57 -0.12
C PRO A 483 17.15 -24.41 1.17
N ALA A 484 17.94 -24.02 2.18
CA ALA A 484 17.98 -24.67 3.49
C ALA A 484 16.94 -24.10 4.48
N MET A 485 16.29 -22.98 4.17
CA MET A 485 15.28 -22.39 5.05
C MET A 485 14.05 -23.29 5.10
N THR A 486 13.73 -23.78 6.29
CA THR A 486 12.55 -24.61 6.53
C THR A 486 11.44 -23.77 7.15
N ALA A 487 10.20 -24.03 6.75
CA ALA A 487 9.05 -23.37 7.38
C ALA A 487 9.02 -23.59 8.89
N ALA A 488 8.79 -22.51 9.63
CA ALA A 488 8.53 -22.56 11.06
C ALA A 488 7.02 -22.49 11.31
N ASP A 489 6.55 -23.25 12.29
CA ASP A 489 5.18 -23.11 12.77
C ASP A 489 5.03 -21.77 13.50
N PRO A 490 3.89 -21.09 13.38
CA PRO A 490 3.58 -19.88 14.12
C PRO A 490 3.83 -20.03 15.62
N ASP A 491 4.56 -19.07 16.19
CA ASP A 491 4.85 -18.99 17.62
C ASP A 491 4.04 -17.89 18.34
N TRP A 492 3.19 -17.17 17.60
CA TRP A 492 2.26 -16.20 18.17
C TRP A 492 0.99 -16.88 18.73
N PRO A 493 0.29 -16.22 19.67
CA PRO A 493 -0.95 -16.74 20.22
C PRO A 493 -1.99 -17.07 19.15
N LEU A 494 -2.81 -18.09 19.40
CA LEU A 494 -3.96 -18.42 18.55
C LEU A 494 -4.92 -17.24 18.49
N GLU A 495 -5.22 -16.66 19.64
CA GLU A 495 -6.04 -15.45 19.77
C GLU A 495 -5.15 -14.23 19.63
N THR A 496 -5.41 -13.41 18.61
CA THR A 496 -4.69 -12.16 18.39
C THR A 496 -5.69 -11.01 18.34
N PHE A 497 -5.45 -9.98 19.14
CA PHE A 497 -6.31 -8.79 19.25
C PHE A 497 -5.47 -7.57 18.94
N LEU A 498 -5.80 -6.85 17.86
CA LEU A 498 -4.99 -5.76 17.33
C LEU A 498 -5.84 -4.49 17.21
N PRO A 499 -6.08 -3.77 18.32
CA PRO A 499 -6.97 -2.60 18.37
C PRO A 499 -6.64 -1.47 17.40
N GLU A 500 -5.37 -1.21 17.14
CA GLU A 500 -4.93 -0.16 16.22
C GLU A 500 -4.79 -0.67 14.79
N ALA A 501 -4.45 -1.96 14.62
CA ALA A 501 -4.47 -2.59 13.29
C ALA A 501 -5.89 -2.86 12.76
N GLY A 502 -6.92 -2.72 13.60
CA GLY A 502 -8.32 -2.77 13.20
C GLY A 502 -8.92 -4.16 13.12
N PHE A 503 -8.28 -5.22 13.63
CA PHE A 503 -8.88 -6.56 13.54
C PHE A 503 -8.51 -7.49 14.69
N SER A 504 -9.30 -8.54 14.86
CA SER A 504 -9.03 -9.62 15.81
C SER A 504 -9.21 -10.98 15.15
N VAL A 505 -8.40 -11.95 15.56
CA VAL A 505 -8.47 -13.34 15.11
C VAL A 505 -8.64 -14.25 16.32
N LEU A 506 -9.67 -15.10 16.29
CA LEU A 506 -9.84 -16.21 17.23
C LEU A 506 -9.72 -17.51 16.45
N ARG A 507 -8.79 -18.40 16.83
CA ARG A 507 -8.64 -19.71 16.18
C ARG A 507 -8.43 -20.85 17.17
N SER A 508 -8.69 -22.06 16.70
CA SER A 508 -8.55 -23.29 17.48
C SER A 508 -7.17 -23.93 17.36
N ASP A 509 -6.54 -23.82 16.19
CA ASP A 509 -5.17 -24.19 15.87
C ASP A 509 -4.74 -23.49 14.56
N PHE A 510 -3.56 -23.85 14.02
CA PHE A 510 -3.00 -23.33 12.77
C PHE A 510 -3.20 -24.29 11.57
N GLY A 511 -4.04 -25.31 11.72
CA GLY A 511 -4.31 -26.33 10.71
C GLY A 511 -5.37 -25.92 9.68
N PRO A 512 -5.51 -26.68 8.58
CA PRO A 512 -6.50 -26.42 7.53
C PRO A 512 -7.96 -26.59 7.99
N ASP A 513 -8.19 -27.36 9.05
CA ASP A 513 -9.53 -27.63 9.59
C ASP A 513 -9.90 -26.73 10.77
N ALA A 514 -9.02 -25.79 11.13
CA ALA A 514 -9.20 -24.90 12.27
C ALA A 514 -10.53 -24.14 12.17
N LEU A 515 -11.25 -24.07 13.30
CA LEU A 515 -12.14 -22.93 13.54
C LEU A 515 -11.28 -21.67 13.55
N TYR A 516 -11.57 -20.75 12.64
CA TYR A 516 -10.98 -19.43 12.48
C TYR A 516 -12.11 -18.41 12.38
N LEU A 517 -12.02 -17.35 13.17
CA LEU A 517 -12.93 -16.22 13.12
C LEU A 517 -12.11 -14.94 13.03
N HIS A 518 -12.39 -14.15 12.00
CA HIS A 518 -11.94 -12.78 11.87
C HIS A 518 -13.06 -11.85 12.33
N VAL A 519 -12.72 -10.81 13.10
CA VAL A 519 -13.64 -9.74 13.49
C VAL A 519 -13.02 -8.42 13.06
N ASN A 520 -13.68 -7.72 12.14
CA ASN A 520 -13.21 -6.40 11.70
C ASN A 520 -13.61 -5.33 12.72
N HIS A 521 -12.69 -4.47 13.09
CA HIS A 521 -12.93 -3.32 13.97
C HIS A 521 -12.00 -2.14 13.61
N GLU A 522 -11.90 -1.85 12.32
CA GLU A 522 -11.06 -0.78 11.78
C GLU A 522 -11.41 0.61 12.31
N ARG A 523 -10.35 1.40 12.48
CA ARG A 523 -10.40 2.77 12.99
C ARG A 523 -9.21 3.60 12.55
N GLY A 524 -9.38 4.92 12.63
CA GLY A 524 -8.30 5.87 12.42
C GLY A 524 -7.62 5.66 11.07
N VAL A 525 -6.28 5.58 11.05
CA VAL A 525 -5.50 5.46 9.81
C VAL A 525 -5.92 4.27 8.96
N VAL A 526 -6.17 3.11 9.58
CA VAL A 526 -6.49 1.87 8.83
C VAL A 526 -7.84 1.97 8.12
N ARG A 527 -8.82 2.75 8.63
CA ARG A 527 -10.09 3.03 7.93
C ARG A 527 -9.99 4.22 6.97
N GLU A 528 -9.15 5.20 7.30
CA GLU A 528 -9.14 6.48 6.57
C GLU A 528 -8.27 6.45 5.32
N ALA A 529 -7.27 5.56 5.28
CA ALA A 529 -6.26 5.55 4.24
C ALA A 529 -6.53 4.56 3.10
N GLY A 530 -7.41 3.57 3.26
CA GLY A 530 -7.84 2.71 2.15
C GLY A 530 -8.70 3.46 1.13
N PHE A 531 -9.33 4.56 1.57
CA PHE A 531 -10.05 5.52 0.73
C PHE A 531 -11.13 4.84 -0.15
N SER A 532 -10.93 4.81 -1.47
CA SER A 532 -11.89 4.25 -2.43
C SER A 532 -12.03 2.72 -2.33
N HIS A 533 -11.09 2.06 -1.63
CA HIS A 533 -11.08 0.62 -1.40
C HIS A 533 -11.79 0.17 -0.13
N GLU A 534 -12.18 1.10 0.74
CA GLU A 534 -12.80 0.82 2.05
C GLU A 534 -14.25 0.34 1.93
N HIS A 535 -14.62 -0.60 2.80
CA HIS A 535 -15.97 -1.15 2.88
C HIS A 535 -16.67 -0.72 4.17
N ALA A 536 -18.00 -0.63 4.14
CA ALA A 536 -18.81 -0.30 5.32
C ALA A 536 -19.03 -1.53 6.21
N ASP A 537 -17.96 -2.15 6.66
CA ASP A 537 -17.95 -3.48 7.26
C ASP A 537 -17.53 -3.49 8.75
N ASN A 538 -17.62 -2.34 9.43
CA ASN A 538 -17.32 -2.23 10.86
C ASN A 538 -18.05 -3.31 11.69
N LEU A 539 -17.29 -4.05 12.52
CA LEU A 539 -17.76 -5.19 13.32
C LEU A 539 -18.15 -6.44 12.52
N SER A 540 -17.89 -6.50 11.21
CA SER A 540 -18.17 -7.67 10.37
C SER A 540 -17.38 -8.90 10.85
N LEU A 541 -17.84 -10.07 10.39
CA LEU A 541 -17.32 -11.37 10.76
C LEU A 541 -17.01 -12.19 9.51
N VAL A 542 -15.88 -12.90 9.52
CA VAL A 542 -15.57 -13.97 8.56
C VAL A 542 -15.18 -15.22 9.33
N LEU A 543 -15.84 -16.35 9.03
CA LEU A 543 -15.64 -17.61 9.75
C LEU A 543 -15.28 -18.73 8.78
N HIS A 544 -14.20 -19.44 9.10
CA HIS A 544 -13.84 -20.72 8.51
C HIS A 544 -13.86 -21.79 9.61
N ALA A 545 -14.33 -23.00 9.29
CA ALA A 545 -14.20 -24.14 10.19
C ALA A 545 -14.28 -25.44 9.40
N PHE A 546 -13.62 -26.49 9.90
CA PHE A 546 -13.72 -27.85 9.36
C PHE A 546 -13.39 -27.93 7.85
N GLY A 547 -12.45 -27.11 7.40
CA GLY A 547 -11.95 -27.09 6.03
C GLY A 547 -12.76 -26.22 5.06
N GLU A 548 -13.81 -25.53 5.52
CA GLU A 548 -14.72 -24.75 4.66
C GLU A 548 -14.89 -23.30 5.17
N PRO A 549 -15.03 -22.32 4.26
CA PRO A 549 -15.60 -21.02 4.61
C PRO A 549 -17.10 -21.20 4.94
N LEU A 550 -17.56 -20.63 6.06
CA LEU A 550 -18.95 -20.79 6.54
C LEU A 550 -19.68 -19.47 6.73
N VAL A 551 -18.97 -18.41 7.14
CA VAL A 551 -19.49 -17.04 7.18
C VAL A 551 -18.56 -16.22 6.30
N ILE A 552 -19.10 -15.70 5.20
CA ILE A 552 -18.31 -15.11 4.13
C ILE A 552 -18.55 -13.61 4.04
N ASP A 553 -17.50 -12.89 3.72
CA ASP A 553 -17.62 -11.54 3.18
C ASP A 553 -17.81 -11.64 1.65
N PRO A 554 -18.63 -10.80 1.01
CA PRO A 554 -18.71 -10.74 -0.45
C PRO A 554 -17.37 -10.41 -1.11
N GLY A 555 -16.45 -9.75 -0.39
CA GLY A 555 -15.14 -9.38 -0.88
C GLY A 555 -15.21 -8.44 -2.08
N TYR A 556 -14.38 -8.68 -3.09
CA TYR A 556 -14.19 -7.77 -4.21
C TYR A 556 -14.47 -8.39 -5.58
N ILE A 557 -15.18 -7.66 -6.45
CA ILE A 557 -15.45 -8.09 -7.83
C ILE A 557 -14.37 -7.54 -8.76
N ASP A 558 -14.45 -6.24 -9.01
CA ASP A 558 -13.53 -5.40 -9.79
C ASP A 558 -13.87 -3.94 -9.49
N TYR A 559 -12.99 -3.01 -9.85
CA TYR A 559 -13.15 -1.61 -9.48
C TYR A 559 -14.42 -0.98 -10.05
N THR A 560 -14.82 -1.37 -11.27
CA THR A 560 -16.06 -0.87 -11.89
C THR A 560 -17.31 -1.36 -11.15
N ASN A 561 -17.22 -2.51 -10.49
CA ASN A 561 -18.33 -3.20 -9.85
C ASN A 561 -18.29 -3.20 -8.31
N HIS A 562 -17.26 -2.60 -7.69
CA HIS A 562 -17.02 -2.69 -6.25
C HIS A 562 -18.16 -2.13 -5.38
N LYS A 563 -18.91 -1.15 -5.89
CA LYS A 563 -20.12 -0.61 -5.25
C LYS A 563 -21.24 -1.62 -5.06
N LYS A 564 -21.17 -2.81 -5.66
CA LYS A 564 -22.18 -3.86 -5.48
C LYS A 564 -21.99 -4.67 -4.19
N VAL A 565 -20.86 -4.51 -3.51
CA VAL A 565 -20.44 -5.40 -2.42
C VAL A 565 -19.83 -4.68 -1.22
N ARG A 566 -19.68 -3.36 -1.28
CA ARG A 566 -18.96 -2.56 -0.25
C ARG A 566 -19.85 -1.88 0.77
N TYR A 567 -21.17 -2.02 0.67
CA TYR A 567 -22.10 -1.33 1.54
C TYR A 567 -22.46 -2.22 2.74
N ALA A 568 -22.86 -1.59 3.85
CA ALA A 568 -23.15 -2.31 5.09
C ALA A 568 -24.20 -3.43 4.97
N THR A 569 -25.08 -3.35 3.97
CA THR A 569 -26.07 -4.39 3.65
C THR A 569 -25.47 -5.67 3.07
N ASP A 570 -24.20 -5.63 2.69
CA ASP A 570 -23.50 -6.73 2.03
C ASP A 570 -22.63 -7.52 3.03
N HIS A 571 -22.48 -7.04 4.28
CA HIS A 571 -21.56 -7.60 5.29
C HIS A 571 -22.28 -8.22 6.50
N ASN A 572 -21.55 -9.05 7.26
CA ASN A 572 -22.03 -9.79 8.44
C ASN A 572 -22.12 -8.91 9.72
N LEU A 573 -22.93 -7.86 9.67
CA LEU A 573 -23.09 -6.86 10.74
C LEU A 573 -24.57 -6.60 11.08
N VAL A 574 -24.80 -5.72 12.07
CA VAL A 574 -26.15 -5.29 12.46
C VAL A 574 -26.51 -4.00 11.73
N LEU A 575 -27.69 -3.93 11.12
CA LEU A 575 -28.24 -2.69 10.59
C LEU A 575 -29.20 -2.05 11.59
N VAL A 576 -29.23 -0.71 11.60
CA VAL A 576 -30.18 0.12 12.35
C VAL A 576 -31.11 0.78 11.34
N ASP A 577 -32.39 0.44 11.40
CA ASP A 577 -33.41 0.88 10.44
C ASP A 577 -33.02 0.59 8.97
N GLY A 578 -32.27 -0.49 8.74
CA GLY A 578 -31.77 -0.89 7.42
C GLY A 578 -30.46 -0.21 7.00
N ALA A 579 -29.86 0.63 7.84
CA ALA A 579 -28.59 1.32 7.57
C ALA A 579 -27.45 0.81 8.46
N GLY A 580 -26.22 0.84 7.95
CA GLY A 580 -25.00 0.58 8.71
C GLY A 580 -24.08 1.81 8.77
N PRO A 581 -22.75 1.62 8.86
CA PRO A 581 -21.78 2.67 8.54
C PRO A 581 -22.13 3.34 7.21
N ASP A 582 -22.13 4.68 7.20
CA ASP A 582 -22.55 5.46 6.04
C ASP A 582 -21.33 6.03 5.30
N PHE A 583 -21.49 6.26 4.02
CA PHE A 583 -20.49 6.94 3.20
C PHE A 583 -20.80 8.44 3.14
N SER A 584 -19.87 9.22 2.58
CA SER A 584 -20.15 10.62 2.26
C SER A 584 -21.35 10.73 1.29
N PRO A 585 -22.23 11.74 1.41
CA PRO A 585 -23.27 12.00 0.40
C PRO A 585 -22.72 12.27 -1.01
N PHE A 586 -21.42 12.53 -1.13
CA PHE A 586 -20.72 12.72 -2.40
C PHE A 586 -19.97 11.47 -2.87
N ASP A 587 -20.21 10.31 -2.28
CA ASP A 587 -19.52 9.07 -2.59
C ASP A 587 -19.53 8.71 -4.10
N ASP A 588 -20.64 9.00 -4.78
CA ASP A 588 -20.75 8.82 -6.23
C ASP A 588 -19.80 9.68 -7.05
N LEU A 589 -19.29 10.77 -6.47
CA LEU A 589 -18.35 11.69 -7.11
C LEU A 589 -16.91 11.48 -6.62
N VAL A 590 -16.72 11.19 -5.33
CA VAL A 590 -15.39 11.21 -4.70
C VAL A 590 -14.90 9.86 -4.21
N GLN A 591 -15.71 8.80 -4.31
CA GLN A 591 -15.37 7.45 -3.83
C GLN A 591 -14.85 7.49 -2.40
N ALA A 592 -15.70 7.97 -1.49
CA ALA A 592 -15.33 8.16 -0.09
C ALA A 592 -15.20 6.82 0.62
N GLN A 593 -14.55 6.87 1.78
CA GLN A 593 -14.54 5.83 2.80
C GLN A 593 -15.76 5.94 3.74
N PRO A 594 -16.12 4.88 4.48
CA PRO A 594 -17.14 4.93 5.53
C PRO A 594 -16.79 5.95 6.62
N ASN A 595 -17.81 6.51 7.26
CA ASN A 595 -17.68 7.67 8.15
C ASN A 595 -17.58 7.35 9.65
N CYS A 596 -17.46 6.07 10.04
CA CYS A 596 -17.38 5.68 11.44
C CYS A 596 -16.28 4.65 11.72
N ASP A 597 -15.68 4.78 12.90
CA ASP A 597 -14.72 3.81 13.43
C ASP A 597 -15.42 2.67 14.17
N ALA A 598 -14.71 1.56 14.32
CA ALA A 598 -15.00 0.51 15.29
C ALA A 598 -13.85 0.39 16.31
N PHE A 599 -14.18 0.02 17.55
CA PHE A 599 -13.22 0.01 18.64
C PHE A 599 -13.29 -1.31 19.40
N LEU A 600 -12.16 -1.98 19.57
CA LEU A 600 -11.99 -3.05 20.54
C LEU A 600 -11.89 -2.46 21.96
N HIS A 601 -12.74 -2.93 22.88
CA HIS A 601 -12.80 -2.46 24.27
C HIS A 601 -12.19 -3.41 25.28
N ASP A 602 -12.45 -4.70 25.10
CA ASP A 602 -12.10 -5.72 26.09
C ASP A 602 -11.89 -7.07 25.40
N HIS A 603 -11.02 -7.90 25.96
CA HIS A 603 -10.79 -9.26 25.52
C HIS A 603 -10.22 -10.10 26.66
N ASP A 604 -10.51 -11.40 26.64
CA ASP A 604 -9.99 -12.36 27.62
C ASP A 604 -9.82 -13.74 27.00
N VAL A 605 -8.83 -14.49 27.46
CA VAL A 605 -8.49 -15.81 26.93
C VAL A 605 -8.16 -16.77 28.06
N ASP A 606 -8.88 -17.90 28.08
CA ASP A 606 -8.57 -19.07 28.89
C ASP A 606 -8.60 -20.36 28.05
N ALA A 607 -8.38 -21.51 28.69
CA ALA A 607 -8.31 -22.80 28.01
C ALA A 607 -9.61 -23.23 27.30
N THR A 608 -10.74 -22.66 27.68
CA THR A 608 -12.08 -22.96 27.16
C THR A 608 -12.67 -21.79 26.37
N PHE A 609 -12.40 -20.55 26.77
CA PHE A 609 -13.04 -19.36 26.22
C PHE A 609 -12.00 -18.39 25.65
N ALA A 610 -12.29 -17.84 24.49
CA ALA A 610 -11.67 -16.61 24.02
C ALA A 610 -12.78 -15.60 23.71
N THR A 611 -12.71 -14.41 24.31
CA THR A 611 -13.74 -13.39 24.21
C THR A 611 -13.15 -12.09 23.71
N LEU A 612 -13.92 -11.36 22.89
CA LEU A 612 -13.70 -9.94 22.66
C LEU A 612 -15.01 -9.16 22.74
N ILE A 613 -14.89 -7.86 22.97
CA ILE A 613 -15.98 -6.90 22.91
C ILE A 613 -15.52 -5.71 22.08
N ALA A 614 -16.21 -5.44 21.00
CA ALA A 614 -15.98 -4.28 20.15
C ALA A 614 -17.27 -3.47 19.97
N SER A 615 -17.18 -2.19 19.61
CA SER A 615 -18.36 -1.38 19.29
C SER A 615 -18.13 -0.44 18.12
N SER A 616 -19.21 -0.03 17.48
CA SER A 616 -19.25 1.05 16.50
C SER A 616 -20.54 1.85 16.66
N LYS A 617 -20.55 3.08 16.14
CA LYS A 617 -21.68 4.00 16.22
C LYS A 617 -22.05 4.48 14.82
N TYR A 618 -23.31 4.29 14.45
CA TYR A 618 -23.87 4.73 13.18
C TYR A 618 -25.38 4.88 13.31
N ALA A 619 -26.00 5.64 12.40
CA ALA A 619 -27.45 5.90 12.38
C ALA A 619 -28.03 6.43 13.72
N GLY A 620 -27.21 7.11 14.54
CA GLY A 620 -27.61 7.62 15.86
C GLY A 620 -27.82 6.52 16.91
N ALA A 621 -27.16 5.38 16.76
CA ALA A 621 -27.18 4.24 17.65
C ALA A 621 -25.77 3.70 17.90
N GLU A 622 -25.61 2.88 18.94
CA GLU A 622 -24.38 2.14 19.23
C GLU A 622 -24.66 0.64 19.14
N VAL A 623 -23.81 -0.05 18.39
CA VAL A 623 -23.78 -1.52 18.33
C VAL A 623 -22.53 -1.98 19.07
N ARG A 624 -22.73 -2.76 20.13
CA ARG A 624 -21.65 -3.38 20.91
C ARG A 624 -21.68 -4.89 20.76
N ARG A 625 -20.72 -5.43 20.02
CA ARG A 625 -20.60 -6.84 19.69
C ARG A 625 -19.67 -7.55 20.67
N ARG A 626 -20.18 -8.58 21.33
CA ARG A 626 -19.38 -9.57 22.07
C ARG A 626 -19.26 -10.84 21.25
N VAL A 627 -18.05 -11.32 21.07
CA VAL A 627 -17.75 -12.59 20.39
C VAL A 627 -17.07 -13.51 21.38
N VAL A 628 -17.51 -14.76 21.46
CA VAL A 628 -16.93 -15.79 22.33
C VAL A 628 -16.67 -17.06 21.54
N ARG A 629 -15.41 -17.49 21.44
CA ARG A 629 -15.03 -18.83 21.00
C ARG A 629 -15.10 -19.77 22.21
N VAL A 630 -15.88 -20.84 22.12
CA VAL A 630 -16.12 -21.81 23.21
C VAL A 630 -15.58 -23.18 22.84
N ALA A 631 -14.71 -23.73 23.70
CA ALA A 631 -14.15 -25.07 23.63
C ALA A 631 -13.59 -25.43 22.23
N ASN A 632 -12.93 -24.47 21.58
CA ASN A 632 -12.35 -24.60 20.24
C ASN A 632 -13.34 -25.04 19.15
N ARG A 633 -14.66 -24.91 19.39
CA ARG A 633 -15.68 -25.53 18.53
C ARG A 633 -16.85 -24.63 18.17
N TRP A 634 -17.24 -23.75 19.08
CA TRP A 634 -18.42 -22.91 18.89
C TRP A 634 -18.04 -21.44 18.91
N VAL A 635 -18.77 -20.62 18.18
CA VAL A 635 -18.72 -19.17 18.27
C VAL A 635 -20.09 -18.68 18.73
N ILE A 636 -20.11 -17.83 19.74
CA ILE A 636 -21.29 -17.11 20.20
C ILE A 636 -21.08 -15.64 19.89
N VAL A 637 -22.01 -15.05 19.14
CA VAL A 637 -22.06 -13.61 18.88
C VAL A 637 -23.26 -13.05 19.63
N ALA A 638 -23.02 -12.04 20.46
CA ALA A 638 -24.05 -11.36 21.22
C ALA A 638 -23.89 -9.85 21.03
N ASP A 639 -24.91 -9.23 20.43
CA ASP A 639 -24.93 -7.80 20.16
C ASP A 639 -25.81 -7.08 21.20
N SER A 640 -25.26 -6.05 21.85
CA SER A 640 -26.00 -5.09 22.66
C SER A 640 -26.25 -3.84 21.83
N LEU A 641 -27.52 -3.45 21.71
CA LEU A 641 -28.00 -2.46 20.76
C LEU A 641 -28.58 -1.28 21.53
N LEU A 642 -27.94 -0.11 21.44
CA LEU A 642 -28.30 1.07 22.23
C LEU A 642 -28.80 2.19 21.31
N SER A 643 -29.98 2.74 21.63
CA SER A 643 -30.57 3.89 20.95
C SER A 643 -31.47 4.67 21.92
N ALA A 644 -31.54 5.99 21.74
CA ALA A 644 -32.44 6.86 22.52
C ALA A 644 -33.92 6.72 22.11
N THR A 645 -34.17 6.23 20.89
CA THR A 645 -35.50 5.99 20.33
C THR A 645 -35.67 4.51 19.97
N PRO A 646 -36.91 3.98 19.89
CA PRO A 646 -37.15 2.66 19.31
C PRO A 646 -36.62 2.58 17.88
N ARG A 647 -36.01 1.44 17.53
CA ARG A 647 -35.37 1.16 16.23
C ARG A 647 -35.72 -0.23 15.74
N THR A 648 -35.60 -0.45 14.43
CA THR A 648 -35.55 -1.78 13.83
C THR A 648 -34.09 -2.21 13.73
N TRP A 649 -33.81 -3.45 14.13
CA TRP A 649 -32.47 -4.02 14.06
C TRP A 649 -32.46 -5.23 13.16
N THR A 650 -31.55 -5.26 12.19
CA THR A 650 -31.38 -6.41 11.28
C THR A 650 -30.02 -7.03 11.52
N TRP A 651 -29.98 -8.27 11.98
CA TRP A 651 -28.73 -9.02 12.09
C TRP A 651 -28.51 -9.82 10.81
N GLN A 652 -27.41 -9.54 10.10
CA GLN A 652 -27.11 -10.13 8.80
C GLN A 652 -26.07 -11.25 8.93
N LEU A 653 -26.25 -12.30 8.14
CA LEU A 653 -25.30 -13.41 8.06
C LEU A 653 -25.33 -14.06 6.67
N ASN A 654 -24.21 -13.93 5.96
CA ASN A 654 -23.91 -14.50 4.66
C ASN A 654 -23.03 -15.73 4.88
N GLY A 655 -23.39 -16.87 4.28
CA GLY A 655 -22.68 -18.13 4.42
C GLY A 655 -22.70 -18.98 3.17
#